data_AF-A0A952X3E7-F1
#
_entry.id   AF-A0A952X3E7-F1
#
_cell.length_a   1.000
_cell.length_b   1.000
_cell.length_c   1.000
_cell.angle_alpha   90.00
_cell.angle_beta   90.00
_cell.angle_gamma   90.00
#
_symmetry.space_group_name_H-M   'P 1'
#
loop_
_entity.id
_entity.type
_entity.pdbx_description
1 polymer ?
#
loop_
_entity_poly.entity_id
_entity_poly.type
_entity_poly.pdbx_seq_one_letter_code
_entity_poly.pdbx_strand_id
1 'polypeptide(L)'
;MPASTLGDALQVTMPAECPPTLRLQRLRGREEISRLFRFELELLAYRDPSVESIDPLKLVGKPIGFAVGTAEGPRHFHGVISRFVVGDMDANNNRWFRAEVVPWLWLLQRTSDCRIFQNKTAVHIIEQVFQDLGFNDFLIDVKRTLASRDYCVQYRETDFNFVSRLMEEEGLYYYFDHGQSKHVLTIGDNVDRYRTCADGKLPFRNLQGVVSEDPVILAWERQFEFRTGKWAQTDYNFETPTASMMTVLSTTVNVPDAKKLEYYDYPGLYSERVMGTGLVKLRMEEEEMDHNVVHGASNSRHLSPGFKFDLSEHNSHTEEGSYIITSVQHTADETGNAAEHGPMEFYSNVFTCIPSAVVFRPARITPKPVIQGVQTAVVVGPSGQEVFTDSLSRIKVQFHWDREGKYDERSSCWIRVAQAIAGCSWGFQMIPRIGQEVVVDFLEGDPDRPLVRGSVNNTNQLPPWPGAGNILCIRSNSTKGGAGHNELMFDDLTGSEKYFLHAQKDMHIDVEHDRHVRVRNDEHVTVEGNQYYRYVGERHEVVVGKTSIEHVGNVEVKFHGASDITIVGDQRAKVDGGSHLSISGDSLTKVDGSVGLQIGGDFACKAGKNWAVEAGLNGHLKTGMNLVLEAATITLKGAGGFITIDPSGVSIQGALVKINSGGAATPGHGCVVQSPQSAKFTEPSKATLPMESKTGSSSVTDFSTKS
;
A
#
# COMPACT_ATOMS: atom_id res chain seq x y z
N MET A 1 66.44 40.21 32.07
CA MET A 1 65.54 40.39 30.91
C MET A 1 64.15 40.68 31.45
N PRO A 2 63.38 41.61 30.87
CA PRO A 2 62.12 42.03 31.45
C PRO A 2 61.10 40.90 31.33
N ALA A 3 60.28 40.75 32.37
CA ALA A 3 59.12 39.88 32.38
C ALA A 3 58.24 40.19 31.15
N SER A 4 58.08 39.21 30.27
CA SER A 4 57.13 39.29 29.18
C SER A 4 55.73 39.36 29.78
N THR A 5 55.12 40.53 29.68
CA THR A 5 53.69 40.76 29.82
C THR A 5 52.94 39.90 28.79
N LEU A 6 52.55 38.69 29.18
CA LEU A 6 51.41 38.00 28.58
C LEU A 6 50.16 38.61 29.22
N GLY A 7 49.43 39.41 28.45
CA GLY A 7 48.11 39.89 28.84
C GLY A 7 47.12 38.73 28.77
N ASP A 8 46.41 38.51 29.89
CA ASP A 8 45.26 37.64 30.13
C ASP A 8 45.34 36.22 29.53
N ALA A 9 45.67 35.24 30.38
CA ALA A 9 45.72 33.81 30.07
C ALA A 9 44.40 33.27 29.55
N LEU A 10 43.30 33.73 30.15
CA LEU A 10 41.94 33.37 29.82
C LEU A 10 41.16 34.62 29.41
N GLN A 11 40.59 34.57 28.21
CA GLN A 11 39.84 35.69 27.63
C GLN A 11 38.40 35.29 27.42
N VAL A 12 37.47 36.23 27.59
CA VAL A 12 36.05 36.03 27.28
C VAL A 12 35.50 37.27 26.58
N THR A 13 34.73 37.02 25.52
CA THR A 13 33.98 38.02 24.78
C THR A 13 32.51 37.78 25.07
N MET A 14 31.97 38.56 26.00
CA MET A 14 30.55 38.50 26.37
C MET A 14 29.65 39.02 25.23
N PRO A 15 28.38 38.57 25.16
CA PRO A 15 27.39 39.17 24.27
C PRO A 15 27.28 40.69 24.51
N ALA A 16 26.95 41.46 23.46
CA ALA A 16 26.83 42.92 23.55
C ALA A 16 25.77 43.37 24.59
N GLU A 17 24.83 42.49 24.90
CA GLU A 17 23.80 42.68 25.93
C GLU A 17 24.31 42.54 27.37
N CYS A 18 25.59 42.19 27.57
CA CYS A 18 26.25 42.16 28.88
C CYS A 18 26.93 43.53 29.18
N PRO A 19 26.38 44.33 30.11
CA PRO A 19 26.92 45.66 30.42
C PRO A 19 28.32 45.68 31.07
N PRO A 20 28.64 44.87 32.11
CA PRO A 20 29.98 44.85 32.70
C PRO A 20 30.94 43.97 31.90
N THR A 21 32.24 44.27 32.06
CA THR A 21 33.31 43.38 31.56
C THR A 21 33.51 42.24 32.56
N LEU A 22 33.11 41.02 32.19
CA LEU A 22 33.39 39.82 32.97
C LEU A 22 34.78 39.28 32.63
N ARG A 23 35.50 38.77 33.63
CA ARG A 23 36.77 38.06 33.45
C ARG A 23 36.56 36.56 33.54
N LEU A 24 37.17 35.80 32.64
CA LEU A 24 37.21 34.34 32.75
C LEU A 24 38.21 33.95 33.85
N GLN A 25 37.82 33.05 34.75
CA GLN A 25 38.66 32.60 35.87
C GLN A 25 38.99 31.12 35.76
N ARG A 26 38.01 30.31 35.35
CA ARG A 26 38.19 28.88 35.14
C ARG A 26 37.42 28.44 33.91
N LEU A 27 38.02 27.51 33.17
CA LEU A 27 37.43 26.86 32.03
C LEU A 27 37.51 25.34 32.24
N ARG A 28 36.36 24.67 32.10
CA ARG A 28 36.30 23.22 31.97
C ARG A 28 35.50 22.87 30.73
N GLY A 29 36.03 22.03 29.87
CA GLY A 29 35.38 21.71 28.60
C GLY A 29 35.51 20.25 28.24
N ARG A 30 34.54 19.71 27.53
CA ARG A 30 34.67 18.43 26.83
C ARG A 30 34.20 18.59 25.39
N GLU A 31 35.01 18.09 24.49
CA GLU A 31 34.74 18.01 23.06
C GLU A 31 35.00 16.57 22.58
N GLU A 32 34.22 16.07 21.62
CA GLU A 32 34.39 14.73 21.04
C GLU A 32 33.84 14.70 19.61
N ILE A 33 34.49 13.94 18.71
CA ILE A 33 33.99 13.72 17.35
C ILE A 33 32.59 13.08 17.45
N SER A 34 31.66 13.62 16.68
CA SER A 34 30.26 13.21 16.62
C SER A 34 29.51 13.33 17.95
N ARG A 35 29.94 14.26 18.82
CA ARG A 35 29.22 14.67 20.03
C ARG A 35 29.17 16.20 20.12
N LEU A 36 28.19 16.68 20.86
CA LEU A 36 28.06 18.11 21.18
C LEU A 36 29.09 18.48 22.25
N PHE A 37 29.93 19.48 21.97
CA PHE A 37 30.82 20.00 23.01
C PHE A 37 30.03 20.66 24.15
N ARG A 38 30.66 20.73 25.32
CA ARG A 38 30.14 21.47 26.46
C ARG A 38 31.28 22.11 27.24
N PHE A 39 31.21 23.42 27.43
CA PHE A 39 32.13 24.17 28.26
C PHE A 39 31.40 24.80 29.45
N GLU A 40 31.99 24.72 30.63
CA GLU A 40 31.62 25.46 31.82
C GLU A 40 32.67 26.55 32.05
N LEU A 41 32.22 27.79 32.01
CA LEU A 41 33.04 28.98 32.25
C LEU A 41 32.69 29.55 33.62
N GLU A 42 33.66 29.71 34.49
CA GLU A 42 33.51 30.50 35.72
C GLU A 42 33.99 31.92 35.44
N LEU A 43 33.09 32.89 35.64
CA LEU A 43 33.28 34.28 35.28
C LEU A 43 33.21 35.16 36.54
N LEU A 44 33.99 36.23 36.57
CA LEU A 44 34.06 37.16 37.69
C LEU A 44 33.85 38.59 37.22
N ALA A 45 32.88 39.28 37.82
CA ALA A 45 32.82 40.74 37.80
C ALA A 45 33.66 41.26 38.97
N TYR A 46 34.78 41.91 38.67
CA TYR A 46 35.70 42.41 39.70
C TYR A 46 35.34 43.85 40.09
N ARG A 47 34.76 44.03 41.28
CA ARG A 47 34.38 45.34 41.86
C ARG A 47 33.59 46.24 40.89
N ASP A 48 32.81 45.66 39.99
CA ASP A 48 32.08 46.40 38.96
C ASP A 48 30.71 46.85 39.50
N PRO A 49 30.44 48.16 39.62
CA PRO A 49 29.15 48.66 40.13
C PRO A 49 27.98 48.38 39.19
N SER A 50 28.22 48.08 37.91
CA SER A 50 27.18 47.75 36.93
C SER A 50 26.77 46.27 36.95
N VAL A 51 27.37 45.46 37.83
CA VAL A 51 27.11 44.01 37.93
C VAL A 51 25.66 43.65 38.21
N GLU A 52 24.90 44.54 38.87
CA GLU A 52 23.46 44.36 39.13
C GLU A 52 22.60 44.53 37.87
N SER A 53 23.13 45.18 36.82
CA SER A 53 22.43 45.38 35.55
C SER A 53 22.54 44.20 34.58
N ILE A 54 23.30 43.16 34.92
CA ILE A 54 23.31 41.92 34.14
C ILE A 54 21.94 41.25 34.23
N ASP A 55 21.29 41.14 33.07
CA ASP A 55 20.03 40.42 32.90
C ASP A 55 20.31 39.05 32.23
N PRO A 56 20.26 37.94 32.98
CA PRO A 56 20.51 36.61 32.44
C PRO A 56 19.58 36.24 31.27
N LEU A 57 18.37 36.78 31.21
CA LEU A 57 17.41 36.50 30.14
C LEU A 57 17.87 37.04 28.79
N LYS A 58 18.71 38.08 28.79
CA LYS A 58 19.30 38.64 27.57
C LYS A 58 20.57 37.90 27.13
N LEU A 59 21.14 37.05 27.99
CA LEU A 59 22.37 36.31 27.73
C LEU A 59 22.13 34.86 27.31
N VAL A 60 21.16 34.18 27.93
CA VAL A 60 20.82 32.79 27.54
C VAL A 60 20.36 32.76 26.08
N GLY A 61 20.92 31.82 25.30
CA GLY A 61 20.69 31.67 23.87
C GLY A 61 21.57 32.57 22.99
N LYS A 62 22.40 33.46 23.57
CA LYS A 62 23.32 34.31 22.81
C LYS A 62 24.67 33.63 22.54
N PRO A 63 25.35 34.01 21.45
CA PRO A 63 26.70 33.54 21.18
C PRO A 63 27.70 34.12 22.19
N ILE A 64 28.70 33.32 22.56
CA ILE A 64 29.80 33.72 23.43
C ILE A 64 31.11 33.18 22.88
N GLY A 65 32.14 34.03 22.85
CA GLY A 65 33.51 33.67 22.50
C GLY A 65 34.38 33.64 23.75
N PHE A 66 35.34 32.72 23.81
CA PHE A 66 36.33 32.67 24.88
C PHE A 66 37.63 32.09 24.33
N ALA A 67 38.75 32.34 24.99
CA ALA A 67 40.03 31.88 24.51
C ALA A 67 41.00 31.54 25.63
N VAL A 68 41.92 30.64 25.31
CA VAL A 68 43.11 30.37 26.13
C VAL A 68 44.30 30.94 25.36
N GLY A 69 45.09 31.81 25.98
CA GLY A 69 46.29 32.39 25.37
C GLY A 69 47.26 31.30 24.91
N THR A 70 48.08 31.55 23.89
CA THR A 70 49.22 30.67 23.54
C THR A 70 50.39 31.55 23.11
N ALA A 71 51.58 30.98 22.95
CA ALA A 71 52.75 31.73 22.47
C ALA A 71 52.54 32.30 21.04
N GLU A 72 51.71 31.65 20.21
CA GLU A 72 51.46 32.04 18.82
C GLU A 72 50.17 32.87 18.64
N GLY A 73 49.41 33.09 19.72
CA GLY A 73 48.12 33.78 19.72
C GLY A 73 47.02 33.00 20.45
N PRO A 74 45.91 33.64 20.85
CA PRO A 74 44.86 32.96 21.60
C PRO A 74 44.19 31.85 20.78
N ARG A 75 44.05 30.65 21.37
CA ARG A 75 43.14 29.64 20.83
C ARG A 75 41.71 30.03 21.19
N HIS A 76 40.92 30.30 20.17
CA HIS A 76 39.52 30.65 20.34
C HIS A 76 38.62 29.42 20.46
N PHE A 77 37.59 29.59 21.27
CA PHE A 77 36.43 28.76 21.40
C PHE A 77 35.19 29.65 21.26
N HIS A 78 34.11 29.06 20.79
CA HIS A 78 32.88 29.78 20.51
C HIS A 78 31.69 28.84 20.61
N GLY A 79 30.59 29.30 21.21
CA GLY A 79 29.34 28.57 21.23
C GLY A 79 28.17 29.44 21.64
N VAL A 80 27.11 28.81 22.14
CA VAL A 80 25.87 29.45 22.59
C VAL A 80 25.68 29.20 24.08
N ILE A 81 25.28 30.22 24.84
CA ILE A 81 25.00 30.10 26.27
C ILE A 81 23.70 29.30 26.46
N SER A 82 23.81 28.02 26.83
CA SER A 82 22.66 27.16 27.14
C SER A 82 22.10 27.41 28.53
N ARG A 83 22.98 27.80 29.47
CA ARG A 83 22.63 28.07 30.86
C ARG A 83 23.54 29.17 31.39
N PHE A 84 22.96 30.09 32.14
CA PHE A 84 23.70 31.15 32.84
C PHE A 84 23.29 31.16 34.31
N VAL A 85 24.28 31.12 35.20
CA VAL A 85 24.11 31.08 36.65
C VAL A 85 24.67 32.35 37.23
N VAL A 86 23.85 33.03 38.03
CA VAL A 86 24.26 34.19 38.82
C VAL A 86 24.62 33.71 40.22
N GLY A 87 25.88 33.85 40.59
CA GLY A 87 26.40 33.44 41.89
C GLY A 87 26.39 34.56 42.92
N ASP A 88 27.00 34.24 44.07
CA ASP A 88 27.10 35.13 45.22
C ASP A 88 28.02 36.33 44.95
N MET A 89 27.79 37.40 45.71
CA MET A 89 28.66 38.57 45.77
C MET A 89 29.44 38.55 47.08
N ASP A 90 30.76 38.70 47.00
CA ASP A 90 31.62 38.74 48.18
C ASP A 90 31.63 40.12 48.86
N ALA A 91 32.27 40.22 50.03
CA ALA A 91 32.39 41.47 50.78
C ALA A 91 33.21 42.57 50.06
N ASN A 92 33.92 42.22 48.98
CA ASN A 92 34.68 43.15 48.15
C ASN A 92 33.90 43.59 46.90
N ASN A 93 32.60 43.32 46.80
CA ASN A 93 31.75 43.54 45.62
C ASN A 93 32.22 42.77 44.37
N ASN A 94 32.90 41.63 44.53
CA ASN A 94 33.12 40.72 43.42
C ASN A 94 31.92 39.79 43.29
N ARG A 95 31.42 39.59 42.07
CA ARG A 95 30.30 38.67 41.82
C ARG A 95 30.70 37.57 40.85
N TRP A 96 30.36 36.34 41.22
CA TRP A 96 30.63 35.16 40.42
C TRP A 96 29.47 34.81 39.50
N PHE A 97 29.80 34.31 38.32
CA PHE A 97 28.84 33.80 37.36
C PHE A 97 29.35 32.49 36.77
N ARG A 98 28.44 31.67 36.26
CA ARG A 98 28.81 30.52 35.42
C ARG A 98 28.02 30.49 34.14
N ALA A 99 28.71 30.27 33.03
CA ALA A 99 28.09 30.07 31.72
C ALA A 99 28.36 28.65 31.23
N GLU A 100 27.30 27.96 30.85
CA GLU A 100 27.39 26.68 30.14
C GLU A 100 27.24 26.94 28.65
N VAL A 101 28.26 26.59 27.88
CA VAL A 101 28.37 26.89 26.45
C VAL A 101 28.34 25.59 25.64
N VAL A 102 27.48 25.57 24.62
CA VAL A 102 27.20 24.42 23.75
C VAL A 102 27.24 24.84 22.27
N PRO A 103 27.35 23.92 21.30
CA PRO A 103 27.25 24.29 19.89
C PRO A 103 25.84 24.72 19.49
N TRP A 104 25.71 25.42 18.36
CA TRP A 104 24.41 25.75 17.78
C TRP A 104 23.59 24.47 17.48
N LEU A 105 24.27 23.37 17.12
CA LEU A 105 23.65 22.07 16.84
C LEU A 105 22.84 21.54 18.05
N TRP A 106 23.21 21.92 19.28
CA TRP A 106 22.47 21.56 20.49
C TRP A 106 21.05 22.16 20.52
N LEU A 107 20.84 23.32 19.89
CA LEU A 107 19.53 23.98 19.86
C LEU A 107 18.47 23.13 19.15
N LEU A 108 18.89 22.21 18.26
CA LEU A 108 18.00 21.26 17.61
C LEU A 108 17.41 20.22 18.59
N GLN A 109 17.93 20.12 19.81
CA GLN A 109 17.30 19.35 20.89
C GLN A 109 16.10 20.09 21.53
N ARG A 110 15.79 21.31 21.10
CA ARG A 110 14.66 22.12 21.61
C ARG A 110 13.48 22.18 20.64
N THR A 111 13.56 21.39 19.58
CA THR A 111 12.56 21.26 18.52
C THR A 111 12.40 19.78 18.16
N SER A 112 11.20 19.40 17.80
CA SER A 112 10.82 18.04 17.41
C SER A 112 9.64 18.10 16.45
N ASP A 113 9.60 17.21 15.46
CA ASP A 113 8.55 17.22 14.46
C ASP A 113 8.21 15.82 13.94
N CYS A 114 7.16 15.74 13.11
CA CYS A 114 6.83 14.60 12.28
C CYS A 114 6.83 15.03 10.80
N ARG A 115 7.88 14.66 10.04
CA ARG A 115 8.11 15.15 8.68
C ARG A 115 8.51 14.02 7.74
N ILE A 116 8.14 14.16 6.47
CA ILE A 116 8.44 13.19 5.41
C ILE A 116 9.39 13.83 4.40
N PHE A 117 10.53 13.18 4.17
CA PHE A 117 11.50 13.54 3.15
C PHE A 117 11.51 12.46 2.06
N GLN A 118 11.42 12.88 0.80
CA GLN A 118 11.34 11.97 -0.34
C GLN A 118 12.38 12.33 -1.40
N ASN A 119 12.98 11.30 -1.99
CA ASN A 119 13.96 11.39 -3.08
C ASN A 119 15.15 12.31 -2.75
N LYS A 120 15.68 12.18 -1.53
CA LYS A 120 16.80 12.98 -1.01
C LYS A 120 17.87 12.09 -0.39
N THR A 121 19.13 12.49 -0.51
CA THR A 121 20.22 11.86 0.24
C THR A 121 20.19 12.30 1.70
N ALA A 122 20.83 11.55 2.61
CA ALA A 122 20.93 11.95 4.01
C ALA A 122 21.53 13.36 4.18
N VAL A 123 22.56 13.71 3.41
CA VAL A 123 23.17 15.05 3.42
C VAL A 123 22.17 16.13 3.06
N HIS A 124 21.41 15.99 1.96
CA HIS A 124 20.41 16.99 1.58
C HIS A 124 19.31 17.14 2.64
N ILE A 125 18.95 16.06 3.34
CA ILE A 125 17.98 16.11 4.45
C ILE A 125 18.57 16.90 5.62
N ILE A 126 19.81 16.58 6.03
CA ILE A 126 20.51 17.25 7.12
C ILE A 126 20.65 18.76 6.85
N GLU A 127 21.08 19.14 5.64
CA GLU A 127 21.18 20.53 5.22
C GLU A 127 19.84 21.26 5.29
N GLN A 128 18.77 20.63 4.81
CA GLN A 128 17.43 21.20 4.84
C GLN A 128 16.98 21.44 6.29
N VAL A 129 17.16 20.47 7.19
CA VAL A 129 16.80 20.60 8.61
C VAL A 129 17.56 21.76 9.27
N PHE A 130 18.84 21.94 8.95
CA PHE A 130 19.64 23.06 9.47
C PHE A 130 19.13 24.41 8.94
N GLN A 131 18.90 24.50 7.64
CA GLN A 131 18.50 25.74 6.96
C GLN A 131 17.07 26.17 7.30
N ASP A 132 16.15 25.23 7.50
CA ASP A 132 14.77 25.51 7.92
C ASP A 132 14.72 26.27 9.26
N LEU A 133 15.72 26.06 10.13
CA LEU A 133 15.88 26.76 11.41
C LEU A 133 16.85 27.97 11.34
N GLY A 134 17.37 28.28 10.16
CA GLY A 134 18.25 29.43 9.90
C GLY A 134 19.73 29.21 10.23
N PHE A 135 20.17 27.96 10.48
CA PHE A 135 21.58 27.66 10.72
C PHE A 135 22.33 27.47 9.40
N ASN A 136 23.48 28.15 9.26
CA ASN A 136 24.28 28.15 8.04
C ASN A 136 25.79 27.93 8.31
N ASP A 137 26.21 27.88 9.58
CA ASP A 137 27.61 27.67 9.95
C ASP A 137 27.96 26.18 9.99
N PHE A 138 27.90 25.55 8.82
CA PHE A 138 28.32 24.17 8.61
C PHE A 138 29.06 23.99 7.28
N LEU A 139 29.87 22.95 7.22
CA LEU A 139 30.58 22.50 6.03
C LEU A 139 30.42 21.00 5.92
N ILE A 140 29.88 20.54 4.80
CA ILE A 140 29.72 19.11 4.51
C ILE A 140 30.66 18.75 3.36
N ASP A 141 31.63 17.87 3.63
CA ASP A 141 32.55 17.32 2.63
C ASP A 141 32.56 15.79 2.70
N VAL A 142 31.63 15.19 1.96
CA VAL A 142 31.43 13.74 1.88
C VAL A 142 31.92 13.26 0.52
N LYS A 143 32.86 12.31 0.51
CA LYS A 143 33.47 11.80 -0.73
C LYS A 143 32.70 10.64 -1.34
N ARG A 144 32.01 9.85 -0.51
CA ARG A 144 31.17 8.76 -1.02
C ARG A 144 29.88 9.30 -1.61
N THR A 145 29.46 8.71 -2.74
CA THR A 145 28.11 8.92 -3.26
C THR A 145 27.09 8.25 -2.33
N LEU A 146 26.25 9.05 -1.68
CA LEU A 146 25.17 8.55 -0.82
C LEU A 146 23.94 8.20 -1.65
N ALA A 147 23.27 7.10 -1.30
CA ALA A 147 22.04 6.71 -1.97
C ALA A 147 20.91 7.72 -1.67
N SER A 148 20.12 8.02 -2.70
CA SER A 148 18.85 8.71 -2.50
C SER A 148 17.90 7.82 -1.72
N ARG A 149 17.20 8.39 -0.74
CA ARG A 149 16.13 7.72 0.00
C ARG A 149 14.82 8.07 -0.66
N ASP A 150 14.11 7.05 -1.13
CA ASP A 150 12.78 7.22 -1.71
C ASP A 150 11.79 7.76 -0.68
N TYR A 151 11.96 7.32 0.58
CA TYR A 151 11.12 7.68 1.71
C TYR A 151 11.95 7.68 3.00
N CYS A 152 11.93 8.79 3.75
CA CYS A 152 12.60 8.93 5.03
C CYS A 152 11.77 9.82 5.95
N VAL A 153 11.47 9.34 7.15
CA VAL A 153 10.52 9.97 8.06
C VAL A 153 11.24 10.38 9.35
N GLN A 154 11.11 11.64 9.70
CA GLN A 154 11.33 12.10 11.08
C GLN A 154 10.03 11.85 11.83
N TYR A 155 10.04 11.02 12.88
CA TYR A 155 8.81 10.67 13.59
C TYR A 155 8.98 10.79 15.11
N ARG A 156 8.32 11.79 15.72
CA ARG A 156 8.29 12.02 17.17
C ARG A 156 9.69 12.06 17.81
N GLU A 157 10.65 12.59 17.08
CA GLU A 157 12.04 12.75 17.53
C GLU A 157 12.48 14.20 17.35
N THR A 158 13.48 14.62 18.12
CA THR A 158 14.04 15.97 17.99
C THR A 158 14.76 16.12 16.65
N ASP A 159 14.87 17.34 16.15
CA ASP A 159 15.63 17.60 14.91
C ASP A 159 17.09 17.14 15.07
N PHE A 160 17.64 17.24 16.29
CA PHE A 160 18.98 16.77 16.62
C PHE A 160 19.09 15.25 16.53
N ASN A 161 18.13 14.50 17.09
CA ASN A 161 18.15 13.04 17.02
C ASN A 161 18.02 12.58 15.56
N PHE A 162 17.15 13.23 14.79
CA PHE A 162 16.93 12.89 13.40
C PHE A 162 18.21 13.04 12.55
N VAL A 163 18.86 14.21 12.60
CA VAL A 163 20.12 14.40 11.86
C VAL A 163 21.25 13.52 12.41
N SER A 164 21.30 13.29 13.71
CA SER A 164 22.34 12.46 14.34
C SER A 164 22.22 11.00 13.91
N ARG A 165 21.03 10.40 13.95
CA ARG A 165 20.85 9.02 13.48
C ARG A 165 21.13 8.88 11.98
N LEU A 166 20.79 9.89 11.16
CA LEU A 166 21.11 9.86 9.74
C LEU A 166 22.62 9.90 9.49
N MET A 167 23.36 10.71 10.25
CA MET A 167 24.82 10.72 10.22
C MET A 167 25.41 9.38 10.67
N GLU A 168 24.87 8.78 11.74
CA GLU A 168 25.29 7.47 12.27
C GLU A 168 24.99 6.31 11.29
N GLU A 169 23.82 6.32 10.64
CA GLU A 169 23.41 5.36 9.62
C GLU A 169 24.36 5.39 8.41
N GLU A 170 24.79 6.59 7.99
CA GLU A 170 25.69 6.78 6.85
C GLU A 170 27.18 6.74 7.23
N GLY A 171 27.52 6.62 8.52
CA GLY A 171 28.91 6.65 8.98
C GLY A 171 29.59 8.01 8.77
N LEU A 172 28.81 9.09 8.78
CA LEU A 172 29.27 10.47 8.68
C LEU A 172 29.66 10.97 10.07
N TYR A 173 30.90 11.40 10.23
CA TYR A 173 31.35 11.99 11.48
C TYR A 173 31.27 13.50 11.42
N TYR A 174 31.23 14.15 12.59
CA TYR A 174 31.32 15.61 12.65
C TYR A 174 32.22 16.11 13.77
N TYR A 175 32.74 17.31 13.64
CA TYR A 175 33.45 18.04 14.71
C TYR A 175 33.24 19.55 14.54
N PHE A 176 33.69 20.34 15.50
CA PHE A 176 33.53 21.78 15.50
C PHE A 176 34.86 22.49 15.28
N ASP A 177 34.88 23.42 14.33
CA ASP A 177 36.01 24.29 14.05
C ASP A 177 35.74 25.66 14.67
N HIS A 178 36.53 26.02 15.68
CA HIS A 178 36.30 27.23 16.46
C HIS A 178 37.09 28.42 15.90
N GLY A 179 36.37 29.48 15.56
CA GLY A 179 36.92 30.81 15.29
C GLY A 179 36.59 31.80 16.39
N GLN A 180 37.10 33.02 16.25
CA GLN A 180 36.90 34.09 17.25
C GLN A 180 35.42 34.50 17.41
N SER A 181 34.66 34.55 16.31
CA SER A 181 33.29 35.07 16.28
C SER A 181 32.23 34.02 15.95
N LYS A 182 32.64 32.79 15.62
CA LYS A 182 31.74 31.69 15.28
C LYS A 182 32.43 30.34 15.40
N HIS A 183 31.64 29.29 15.38
CA HIS A 183 32.11 27.91 15.26
C HIS A 183 31.39 27.25 14.09
N VAL A 184 32.09 26.41 13.32
CA VAL A 184 31.55 25.75 12.13
C VAL A 184 31.46 24.25 12.39
N LEU A 185 30.27 23.68 12.19
CA LEU A 185 30.06 22.23 12.19
C LEU A 185 30.66 21.64 10.91
N THR A 186 31.69 20.83 11.02
CA THR A 186 32.29 20.14 9.87
C THR A 186 31.83 18.69 9.85
N ILE A 187 31.22 18.24 8.75
CA ILE A 187 30.76 16.86 8.52
C ILE A 187 31.62 16.22 7.43
N GLY A 188 32.09 14.99 7.65
CA GLY A 188 32.89 14.24 6.68
C GLY A 188 32.77 12.72 6.82
N ASP A 189 33.35 11.98 5.86
CA ASP A 189 33.28 10.51 5.78
C ASP A 189 34.63 9.83 5.52
N ASN A 190 35.73 10.58 5.52
CA ASN A 190 37.07 10.12 5.16
C ASN A 190 38.16 10.90 5.92
N VAL A 191 39.41 10.46 5.83
CA VAL A 191 40.56 11.06 6.56
C VAL A 191 41.02 12.41 5.99
N ASP A 192 40.68 12.78 4.76
CA ASP A 192 41.15 14.03 4.12
C ASP A 192 40.57 15.27 4.81
N ARG A 193 39.45 15.09 5.52
CA ARG A 193 38.80 16.16 6.29
C ARG A 193 39.36 16.31 7.72
N TYR A 194 40.34 15.50 8.11
CA TYR A 194 41.11 15.74 9.34
C TYR A 194 42.02 16.96 9.17
N ARG A 195 42.00 17.88 10.14
CA ARG A 195 42.86 19.08 10.13
C ARG A 195 44.14 18.82 10.89
N THR A 196 45.22 19.53 10.60
CA THR A 196 46.44 19.45 11.43
C THR A 196 46.33 20.43 12.60
N CYS A 197 46.62 19.95 13.81
CA CYS A 197 46.76 20.77 15.01
C CYS A 197 47.85 21.83 14.79
N ALA A 198 47.70 23.04 15.35
CA ALA A 198 48.69 24.12 15.16
C ALA A 198 50.09 23.73 15.66
N ASP A 199 50.18 23.03 16.79
CA ASP A 199 51.46 22.52 17.29
C ASP A 199 52.10 21.48 16.35
N GLY A 200 51.28 20.78 15.55
CA GLY A 200 51.68 19.84 14.49
C GLY A 200 52.38 18.57 14.98
N LYS A 201 53.53 18.72 15.64
CA LYS A 201 54.40 17.67 16.16
C LYS A 201 54.63 17.89 17.65
N LEU A 202 54.26 16.90 18.47
CA LEU A 202 54.33 17.01 19.93
C LEU A 202 55.31 15.96 20.49
N PRO A 203 56.33 16.38 21.26
CA PRO A 203 57.24 15.44 21.88
C PRO A 203 56.60 14.82 23.13
N PHE A 204 56.89 13.55 23.40
CA PHE A 204 56.53 12.91 24.66
C PHE A 204 57.54 13.27 25.76
N ARG A 205 57.03 13.68 26.93
CA ARG A 205 57.81 13.99 28.12
C ARG A 205 57.06 13.50 29.35
N ASN A 206 57.51 12.38 29.92
CA ASN A 206 57.04 11.95 31.24
C ASN A 206 57.71 12.80 32.32
N LEU A 207 57.11 13.95 32.61
CA LEU A 207 57.61 14.90 33.59
C LEU A 207 57.01 14.57 34.96
N GLN A 208 57.80 13.95 35.83
CA GLN A 208 57.40 13.64 37.21
C GLN A 208 57.32 14.93 38.05
N GLY A 209 56.23 15.68 37.92
CA GLY A 209 55.98 16.90 38.70
C GLY A 209 56.70 18.16 38.23
N VAL A 210 57.34 18.12 37.05
CA VAL A 210 57.95 19.30 36.40
C VAL A 210 56.98 19.87 35.38
N VAL A 211 56.76 21.19 35.41
CA VAL A 211 55.94 21.89 34.41
C VAL A 211 56.80 22.18 33.18
N SER A 212 56.31 21.79 31.99
CA SER A 212 56.91 22.21 30.73
C SER A 212 56.28 23.51 30.27
N GLU A 213 57.09 24.47 29.84
CA GLU A 213 56.62 25.68 29.17
C GLU A 213 56.25 25.40 27.70
N ASP A 214 56.87 24.40 27.08
CA ASP A 214 56.59 23.98 25.70
C ASP A 214 55.38 23.03 25.64
N PRO A 215 54.62 23.01 24.52
CA PRO A 215 53.57 22.02 24.28
C PRO A 215 54.15 20.59 24.16
N VAL A 216 53.75 19.69 25.06
CA VAL A 216 54.23 18.30 25.12
C VAL A 216 53.10 17.31 25.44
N ILE A 217 53.31 16.04 25.10
CA ILE A 217 52.49 14.92 25.60
C ILE A 217 53.07 14.46 26.92
N LEU A 218 52.26 14.44 27.98
CA LEU A 218 52.64 14.16 29.36
C LEU A 218 52.35 12.71 29.79
N ALA A 219 51.29 12.12 29.25
CA ALA A 219 50.91 10.72 29.47
C ALA A 219 50.47 10.08 28.16
N TRP A 220 50.76 8.79 28.01
CA TRP A 220 50.46 8.01 26.81
C TRP A 220 50.15 6.56 27.19
N GLU A 221 48.91 6.14 26.96
CA GLU A 221 48.43 4.79 27.21
C GLU A 221 47.70 4.28 25.96
N ARG A 222 48.32 3.33 25.26
CA ARG A 222 47.72 2.71 24.07
C ARG A 222 47.04 1.40 24.44
N GLN A 223 45.75 1.32 24.16
CA GLN A 223 44.87 0.19 24.42
C GLN A 223 44.59 -0.57 23.12
N PHE A 224 44.60 -1.91 23.23
CA PHE A 224 44.09 -2.81 22.20
C PHE A 224 42.91 -3.62 22.73
N GLU A 225 41.79 -3.62 22.00
CA GLU A 225 40.57 -4.31 22.43
C GLU A 225 40.14 -5.38 21.42
N PHE A 226 39.62 -6.50 21.92
CA PHE A 226 39.07 -7.56 21.07
C PHE A 226 37.71 -7.13 20.51
N ARG A 227 37.54 -7.21 19.18
CA ARG A 227 36.31 -6.81 18.47
C ARG A 227 35.77 -7.96 17.63
N THR A 228 34.49 -7.87 17.24
CA THR A 228 33.87 -8.79 16.29
C THR A 228 34.67 -8.81 14.98
N GLY A 229 35.04 -9.99 14.48
CA GLY A 229 35.87 -10.10 13.28
C GLY A 229 35.11 -10.28 11.98
N LYS A 230 33.77 -10.22 12.00
CA LYS A 230 32.94 -10.30 10.80
C LYS A 230 31.56 -9.68 11.03
N TRP A 231 31.09 -8.92 10.05
CA TRP A 231 29.71 -8.40 9.99
C TRP A 231 28.97 -9.00 8.80
N ALA A 232 27.72 -9.36 9.01
CA ALA A 232 26.81 -9.89 8.01
C ALA A 232 25.42 -9.23 8.14
N GLN A 233 24.77 -8.94 7.02
CA GLN A 233 23.41 -8.40 7.01
C GLN A 233 22.66 -8.78 5.73
N THR A 234 21.32 -8.78 5.79
CA THR A 234 20.45 -9.00 4.64
C THR A 234 19.18 -8.17 4.73
N ASP A 235 18.46 -8.01 3.62
CA ASP A 235 17.11 -7.45 3.59
C ASP A 235 16.25 -8.20 2.55
N TYR A 236 15.00 -7.77 2.38
CA TYR A 236 14.07 -8.26 1.38
C TYR A 236 13.58 -7.12 0.49
N ASN A 237 13.74 -7.29 -0.83
CA ASN A 237 13.19 -6.39 -1.83
C ASN A 237 12.08 -7.11 -2.64
N PHE A 238 10.85 -6.64 -2.54
CA PHE A 238 9.71 -7.23 -3.25
C PHE A 238 9.74 -6.99 -4.76
N GLU A 239 10.52 -6.03 -5.25
CA GLU A 239 10.72 -5.80 -6.68
C GLU A 239 11.71 -6.81 -7.29
N THR A 240 12.55 -7.44 -6.44
CA THR A 240 13.51 -8.50 -6.82
C THR A 240 13.47 -9.67 -5.81
N PRO A 241 12.33 -10.35 -5.63
CA PRO A 241 12.06 -11.21 -4.47
C PRO A 241 12.92 -12.48 -4.38
N THR A 242 13.62 -12.86 -5.46
CA THR A 242 14.53 -14.01 -5.51
C THR A 242 16.00 -13.62 -5.43
N ALA A 243 16.33 -12.33 -5.45
CA ALA A 243 17.69 -11.86 -5.36
C ALA A 243 18.24 -12.08 -3.94
N SER A 244 19.46 -12.62 -3.84
CA SER A 244 20.16 -12.69 -2.56
C SER A 244 20.66 -11.31 -2.17
N MET A 245 20.14 -10.79 -1.07
CA MET A 245 20.51 -9.49 -0.51
C MET A 245 21.63 -9.59 0.53
N MET A 246 22.11 -10.81 0.82
CA MET A 246 23.13 -11.06 1.83
C MET A 246 24.46 -10.40 1.47
N THR A 247 25.01 -9.63 2.42
CA THR A 247 26.35 -9.05 2.35
C THR A 247 27.11 -9.39 3.62
N VAL A 248 28.41 -9.68 3.45
CA VAL A 248 29.29 -10.14 4.53
C VAL A 248 30.67 -9.52 4.33
N LEU A 249 31.30 -9.04 5.39
CA LEU A 249 32.67 -8.56 5.39
C LEU A 249 33.41 -9.01 6.65
N SER A 250 34.65 -9.48 6.49
CA SER A 250 35.54 -9.84 7.61
C SER A 250 36.49 -8.69 7.95
N THR A 251 36.90 -8.61 9.22
CA THR A 251 37.82 -7.60 9.69
C THR A 251 39.18 -7.64 8.98
N THR A 252 39.76 -6.47 8.79
CA THR A 252 41.14 -6.26 8.35
C THR A 252 42.15 -6.36 9.51
N VAL A 253 41.68 -6.25 10.75
CA VAL A 253 42.50 -6.36 11.96
C VAL A 253 42.86 -7.83 12.21
N ASN A 254 44.15 -8.10 12.39
CA ASN A 254 44.66 -9.46 12.59
C ASN A 254 44.72 -9.84 14.08
N VAL A 255 43.55 -10.04 14.69
CA VAL A 255 43.45 -10.66 16.03
C VAL A 255 43.16 -12.17 15.85
N PRO A 256 43.89 -13.06 16.54
CA PRO A 256 43.61 -14.50 16.50
C PRO A 256 42.15 -14.81 16.81
N ASP A 257 41.56 -15.72 16.05
CA ASP A 257 40.17 -16.19 16.18
C ASP A 257 39.04 -15.16 15.98
N ALA A 258 39.33 -13.85 15.86
CA ALA A 258 38.30 -12.82 15.69
C ALA A 258 37.39 -13.09 14.47
N LYS A 259 37.96 -13.52 13.33
CA LYS A 259 37.21 -13.82 12.09
C LYS A 259 36.19 -14.97 12.22
N LYS A 260 36.24 -15.74 13.30
CA LYS A 260 35.24 -16.79 13.60
C LYS A 260 33.98 -16.22 14.26
N LEU A 261 34.06 -15.02 14.85
CA LEU A 261 32.96 -14.37 15.55
C LEU A 261 32.27 -13.40 14.60
N GLU A 262 31.01 -13.70 14.30
CA GLU A 262 30.17 -12.97 13.36
C GLU A 262 29.06 -12.23 14.11
N TYR A 263 28.87 -10.96 13.76
CA TYR A 263 27.69 -10.19 14.09
C TYR A 263 26.76 -10.19 12.87
N TYR A 264 25.51 -10.62 13.06
CA TYR A 264 24.49 -10.69 12.01
C TYR A 264 23.28 -9.83 12.36
N ASP A 265 22.76 -9.09 11.38
CA ASP A 265 21.60 -8.20 11.57
C ASP A 265 20.57 -8.29 10.42
N TYR A 266 19.29 -8.10 10.76
CA TYR A 266 18.16 -7.96 9.85
C TYR A 266 17.10 -7.05 10.48
N PRO A 267 16.52 -6.08 9.74
CA PRO A 267 16.76 -5.78 8.33
C PRO A 267 18.01 -4.92 8.09
N GLY A 268 18.64 -5.09 6.94
CA GLY A 268 19.83 -4.32 6.54
C GLY A 268 19.55 -2.88 6.06
N LEU A 269 18.29 -2.54 5.78
CA LEU A 269 17.82 -1.22 5.33
C LEU A 269 18.41 -0.76 3.98
N TYR A 270 18.41 -1.66 2.99
CA TYR A 270 18.82 -1.35 1.63
C TYR A 270 17.98 -2.09 0.58
N SER A 271 17.75 -1.44 -0.57
CA SER A 271 16.98 -1.99 -1.70
C SER A 271 17.85 -2.76 -2.70
N GLU A 272 19.16 -2.50 -2.73
CA GLU A 272 20.12 -3.15 -3.63
C GLU A 272 21.34 -3.70 -2.89
N ARG A 273 21.84 -4.87 -3.34
CA ARG A 273 22.99 -5.53 -2.72
C ARG A 273 24.26 -4.68 -2.71
N VAL A 274 24.47 -3.83 -3.72
CA VAL A 274 25.64 -2.94 -3.79
C VAL A 274 25.64 -1.93 -2.64
N MET A 275 24.47 -1.39 -2.28
CA MET A 275 24.32 -0.52 -1.10
C MET A 275 24.60 -1.28 0.18
N GLY A 276 24.04 -2.49 0.32
CA GLY A 276 24.31 -3.36 1.45
C GLY A 276 25.80 -3.72 1.63
N THR A 277 26.57 -3.74 0.55
CA THR A 277 28.03 -3.99 0.60
C THR A 277 28.76 -2.78 1.18
N GLY A 278 28.35 -1.57 0.79
CA GLY A 278 28.88 -0.33 1.37
C GLY A 278 28.52 -0.18 2.85
N LEU A 279 27.28 -0.50 3.23
CA LEU A 279 26.83 -0.44 4.62
C LEU A 279 27.55 -1.45 5.51
N VAL A 280 27.71 -2.70 5.08
CA VAL A 280 28.44 -3.71 5.89
C VAL A 280 29.92 -3.32 6.06
N LYS A 281 30.50 -2.60 5.07
CA LYS A 281 31.84 -2.02 5.20
C LYS A 281 31.90 -0.96 6.28
N LEU A 282 30.92 -0.05 6.33
CA LEU A 282 30.81 0.94 7.41
C LEU A 282 30.71 0.27 8.79
N ARG A 283 29.92 -0.80 8.90
CA ARG A 283 29.78 -1.53 10.18
C ARG A 283 31.08 -2.20 10.61
N MET A 284 31.86 -2.75 9.68
CA MET A 284 33.19 -3.22 10.02
C MET A 284 34.15 -2.08 10.40
N GLU A 285 34.14 -0.95 9.67
CA GLU A 285 34.98 0.20 10.01
C GLU A 285 34.62 0.79 11.40
N GLU A 286 33.33 0.78 11.78
CA GLU A 286 32.84 1.13 13.12
C GLU A 286 33.39 0.20 14.21
N GLU A 287 33.38 -1.12 13.99
CA GLU A 287 33.98 -2.07 14.93
C GLU A 287 35.49 -1.93 15.06
N GLU A 288 36.18 -1.70 13.95
CA GLU A 288 37.64 -1.68 13.88
C GLU A 288 38.25 -0.44 14.52
N MET A 289 37.52 0.67 14.55
CA MET A 289 38.00 1.94 15.11
C MET A 289 38.37 1.83 16.59
N ASP A 290 37.57 1.11 17.37
CA ASP A 290 37.77 0.93 18.81
C ASP A 290 38.85 -0.12 19.14
N HIS A 291 39.39 -0.82 18.14
CA HIS A 291 40.41 -1.84 18.38
C HIS A 291 41.73 -1.24 18.90
N ASN A 292 42.14 -0.06 18.43
CA ASN A 292 43.43 0.55 18.75
C ASN A 292 43.23 2.03 19.10
N VAL A 293 43.12 2.28 20.40
CA VAL A 293 42.79 3.60 20.98
C VAL A 293 43.91 4.03 21.90
N VAL A 294 44.20 5.31 21.94
CA VAL A 294 45.17 5.90 22.88
C VAL A 294 44.46 6.87 23.79
N HIS A 295 44.76 6.76 25.09
CA HIS A 295 44.44 7.76 26.10
C HIS A 295 45.71 8.52 26.48
N GLY A 296 45.64 9.84 26.54
CA GLY A 296 46.79 10.67 26.84
C GLY A 296 46.46 11.91 27.64
N ALA A 297 47.51 12.58 28.12
CA ALA A 297 47.43 13.88 28.77
C ALA A 297 48.44 14.84 28.14
N SER A 298 48.10 16.12 28.08
CA SER A 298 48.97 17.15 27.47
C SER A 298 48.75 18.52 28.08
N ASN A 299 49.75 19.38 27.99
CA ASN A 299 49.63 20.83 28.22
C ASN A 299 49.44 21.61 26.90
N SER A 300 49.40 20.95 25.74
CA SER A 300 49.14 21.59 24.45
C SER A 300 47.76 22.24 24.45
N ARG A 301 47.76 23.55 24.26
CA ARG A 301 46.54 24.34 24.17
C ARG A 301 45.85 24.16 22.83
N HIS A 302 46.41 23.48 21.82
CA HIS A 302 45.85 23.38 20.47
C HIS A 302 45.10 22.07 20.14
N LEU A 303 45.16 21.05 21.02
CA LEU A 303 44.48 19.77 20.80
C LEU A 303 42.96 19.93 20.69
N SER A 304 42.38 19.47 19.58
CA SER A 304 40.95 19.58 19.28
C SER A 304 40.45 18.31 18.58
N PRO A 305 39.23 17.81 18.85
CA PRO A 305 38.69 16.69 18.10
C PRO A 305 38.59 16.99 16.60
N GLY A 306 38.91 16.00 15.76
CA GLY A 306 38.99 16.18 14.30
C GLY A 306 40.32 16.77 13.82
N PHE A 307 41.26 17.03 14.73
CA PHE A 307 42.62 17.47 14.41
C PHE A 307 43.65 16.36 14.67
N LYS A 308 44.65 16.27 13.80
CA LYS A 308 45.77 15.34 13.89
C LYS A 308 47.03 16.01 14.43
N PHE A 309 47.85 15.22 15.10
CA PHE A 309 49.20 15.59 15.51
C PHE A 309 50.15 14.40 15.30
N ASP A 310 51.44 14.70 15.21
CA ASP A 310 52.49 13.69 15.12
C ASP A 310 53.16 13.53 16.50
N LEU A 311 53.01 12.35 17.10
CA LEU A 311 53.75 12.00 18.32
C LEU A 311 55.22 11.79 17.96
N SER A 312 56.12 12.39 18.74
CA SER A 312 57.56 12.27 18.55
C SER A 312 58.31 12.14 19.86
N GLU A 313 59.56 11.70 19.79
CA GLU A 313 60.46 11.57 20.94
C GLU A 313 59.85 10.73 22.07
N HIS A 314 59.09 9.70 21.68
CA HIS A 314 58.53 8.75 22.63
C HIS A 314 59.60 7.75 23.05
N ASN A 315 59.57 7.31 24.32
CA ASN A 315 60.53 6.34 24.84
C ASN A 315 60.49 4.98 24.11
N SER A 316 59.41 4.72 23.37
CA SER A 316 59.26 3.63 22.41
C SER A 316 58.92 4.19 21.04
N HIS A 317 59.82 4.01 20.06
CA HIS A 317 59.63 4.48 18.68
C HIS A 317 58.43 3.85 17.96
N THR A 318 57.91 2.71 18.43
CA THR A 318 56.70 2.08 17.87
C THR A 318 55.42 2.88 18.11
N GLU A 319 55.45 3.81 19.05
CA GLU A 319 54.34 4.72 19.35
C GLU A 319 54.39 6.00 18.51
N GLU A 320 55.56 6.36 17.98
CA GLU A 320 55.71 7.55 17.15
C GLU A 320 54.90 7.41 15.86
N GLY A 321 54.19 8.47 15.48
CA GLY A 321 53.28 8.43 14.33
C GLY A 321 52.22 9.51 14.40
N SER A 322 51.35 9.51 13.39
CA SER A 322 50.30 10.52 13.23
C SER A 322 48.97 10.00 13.76
N TYR A 323 48.35 10.74 14.68
CA TYR A 323 47.12 10.37 15.38
C TYR A 323 46.04 11.43 15.20
N ILE A 324 44.79 11.00 15.04
CA ILE A 324 43.61 11.88 15.00
C ILE A 324 42.96 11.91 16.39
N ILE A 325 42.78 13.11 16.92
CA ILE A 325 42.17 13.34 18.23
C ILE A 325 40.67 13.09 18.11
N THR A 326 40.14 12.18 18.92
CA THR A 326 38.71 11.82 18.94
C THR A 326 37.96 12.50 20.08
N SER A 327 38.62 12.80 21.20
CA SER A 327 38.03 13.59 22.29
C SER A 327 39.10 14.37 23.06
N VAL A 328 38.70 15.49 23.65
CA VAL A 328 39.54 16.29 24.55
C VAL A 328 38.71 16.79 25.71
N GLN A 329 39.26 16.70 26.92
CA GLN A 329 38.73 17.35 28.10
C GLN A 329 39.71 18.42 28.58
N HIS A 330 39.29 19.68 28.51
CA HIS A 330 40.07 20.86 28.83
C HIS A 330 39.89 21.27 30.29
N THR A 331 40.98 21.66 30.95
CA THR A 331 40.95 22.36 32.24
C THR A 331 41.92 23.52 32.20
N ALA A 332 41.42 24.73 32.46
CA ALA A 332 42.24 25.91 32.64
C ALA A 332 41.80 26.68 33.90
N ASP A 333 42.75 27.19 34.66
CA ASP A 333 42.51 27.92 35.91
C ASP A 333 43.50 29.10 36.03
N GLU A 334 42.96 30.28 36.32
CA GLU A 334 43.70 31.53 36.54
C GLU A 334 43.47 32.07 37.97
N THR A 335 42.90 31.27 38.88
CA THR A 335 42.65 31.65 40.28
C THR A 335 43.94 31.66 41.11
N GLY A 336 44.83 32.61 40.81
CA GLY A 336 45.99 32.95 41.64
C GLY A 336 45.65 34.05 42.64
N ASN A 337 46.18 33.95 43.86
CA ASN A 337 46.06 35.00 44.87
C ASN A 337 46.83 36.24 44.38
N ALA A 338 46.12 37.21 43.81
CA ALA A 338 46.66 38.42 43.20
C ALA A 338 47.51 39.30 44.15
N ALA A 339 47.57 38.96 45.44
CA ALA A 339 48.21 39.77 46.46
C ALA A 339 49.74 39.62 46.57
N GLU A 340 50.37 38.51 46.16
CA GLU A 340 51.83 38.34 46.41
C GLU A 340 52.67 37.65 45.31
N HIS A 341 52.12 36.85 44.38
CA HIS A 341 52.95 36.03 43.46
C HIS A 341 52.53 36.03 41.97
N GLY A 342 51.57 36.88 41.57
CA GLY A 342 51.03 36.88 40.20
C GLY A 342 50.12 35.68 39.89
N PRO A 343 49.32 35.72 38.82
CA PRO A 343 48.45 34.60 38.44
C PRO A 343 49.31 33.38 38.04
N MET A 344 49.05 32.23 38.66
CA MET A 344 49.63 30.96 38.23
C MET A 344 48.72 30.40 37.14
N GLU A 345 49.05 30.65 35.88
CA GLU A 345 48.28 30.15 34.74
C GLU A 345 48.45 28.63 34.62
N PHE A 346 47.39 27.88 34.82
CA PHE A 346 47.41 26.42 34.66
C PHE A 346 46.49 26.00 33.53
N TYR A 347 47.04 25.38 32.49
CA TYR A 347 46.26 24.67 31.46
C TYR A 347 46.72 23.22 31.38
N SER A 348 45.76 22.30 31.32
CA SER A 348 45.98 20.89 31.03
C SER A 348 44.79 20.30 30.28
N ASN A 349 45.03 19.20 29.58
CA ASN A 349 43.97 18.38 29.02
C ASN A 349 44.28 16.89 29.15
N VAL A 350 43.21 16.10 29.09
CA VAL A 350 43.26 14.68 28.77
C VAL A 350 42.56 14.48 27.43
N PHE A 351 43.07 13.57 26.61
CA PHE A 351 42.58 13.35 25.26
C PHE A 351 42.53 11.87 24.93
N THR A 352 41.70 11.53 23.95
CA THR A 352 41.69 10.23 23.29
C THR A 352 42.03 10.43 21.82
N CYS A 353 42.82 9.54 21.24
CA CYS A 353 43.11 9.54 19.81
C CYS A 353 43.19 8.13 19.25
N ILE A 354 43.11 8.03 17.93
CA ILE A 354 43.33 6.79 17.15
C ILE A 354 44.35 7.08 16.05
N PRO A 355 44.96 6.06 15.42
CA PRO A 355 45.85 6.31 14.28
C PRO A 355 45.13 7.11 13.18
N SER A 356 45.78 8.14 12.64
CA SER A 356 45.16 9.05 11.66
C SER A 356 44.77 8.41 10.32
N ALA A 357 45.30 7.22 10.03
CA ALA A 357 44.91 6.44 8.85
C ALA A 357 43.54 5.74 9.01
N VAL A 358 43.03 5.62 10.24
CA VAL A 358 41.71 5.05 10.51
C VAL A 358 40.65 6.11 10.27
N VAL A 359 39.63 5.75 9.48
CA VAL A 359 38.47 6.61 9.29
C VAL A 359 37.56 6.48 10.50
N PHE A 360 37.26 7.60 11.17
CA PHE A 360 36.34 7.61 12.29
C PHE A 360 34.92 7.30 11.82
N ARG A 361 34.25 6.35 12.47
CA ARG A 361 32.83 6.06 12.26
C ARG A 361 32.09 6.28 13.58
N PRO A 362 31.04 7.13 13.59
CA PRO A 362 30.26 7.32 14.81
C PRO A 362 29.53 6.04 15.21
N ALA A 363 29.53 5.76 16.51
CA ALA A 363 28.69 4.70 17.08
C ALA A 363 27.19 5.04 16.89
N ARG A 364 26.39 4.05 16.50
CA ARG A 364 24.92 4.16 16.39
C ARG A 364 24.21 4.18 17.75
N ILE A 365 24.28 5.30 18.46
CA ILE A 365 23.68 5.46 19.79
C ILE A 365 22.35 6.21 19.77
N THR A 366 22.06 6.95 18.70
CA THR A 366 20.85 7.75 18.60
C THR A 366 19.67 6.82 18.23
N PRO A 367 18.64 6.69 19.08
CA PRO A 367 17.57 5.73 18.84
C PRO A 367 16.80 6.06 17.56
N LYS A 368 16.65 5.09 16.65
CA LYS A 368 15.71 5.20 15.53
C LYS A 368 14.28 5.16 16.08
N PRO A 369 13.38 6.06 15.69
CA PRO A 369 11.99 6.02 16.14
C PRO A 369 11.28 4.75 15.69
N VAL A 370 10.42 4.21 16.55
CA VAL A 370 9.64 3.00 16.29
C VAL A 370 8.15 3.31 16.47
N ILE A 371 7.35 3.03 15.44
CA ILE A 371 5.90 3.06 15.51
C ILE A 371 5.42 1.74 16.10
N GLN A 372 4.91 1.80 17.33
CA GLN A 372 4.57 0.62 18.15
C GLN A 372 3.32 -0.16 17.68
N GLY A 373 2.57 0.35 16.70
CA GLY A 373 1.33 -0.28 16.26
C GLY A 373 0.81 0.33 14.98
N VAL A 374 -0.43 -0.01 14.61
CA VAL A 374 -1.02 0.51 13.38
C VAL A 374 -1.53 1.94 13.54
N GLN A 375 -1.56 2.68 12.45
CA GLN A 375 -2.17 4.00 12.34
C GLN A 375 -3.18 4.00 11.20
N THR A 376 -4.07 4.99 11.15
CA THR A 376 -4.88 5.22 9.94
C THR A 376 -4.32 6.37 9.11
N ALA A 377 -4.59 6.32 7.81
CA ALA A 377 -4.20 7.34 6.84
C ALA A 377 -5.27 7.46 5.75
N VAL A 378 -5.31 8.60 5.06
CA VAL A 378 -6.25 8.82 3.96
C VAL A 378 -5.54 8.51 2.64
N VAL A 379 -6.18 7.75 1.76
CA VAL A 379 -5.63 7.47 0.42
C VAL A 379 -5.67 8.74 -0.43
N VAL A 380 -4.58 9.04 -1.13
CA VAL A 380 -4.40 10.27 -1.92
C VAL A 380 -3.92 9.98 -3.34
N GLY A 381 -4.07 10.95 -4.23
CA GLY A 381 -3.59 10.89 -5.61
C GLY A 381 -3.90 12.17 -6.37
N PRO A 382 -3.66 12.20 -7.69
CA PRO A 382 -3.84 13.39 -8.50
C PRO A 382 -5.29 13.87 -8.52
N SER A 383 -5.48 15.19 -8.56
CA SER A 383 -6.80 15.81 -8.66
C SER A 383 -7.61 15.27 -9.86
N GLY A 384 -8.91 15.01 -9.64
CA GLY A 384 -9.82 14.46 -10.67
C GLY A 384 -9.68 12.94 -10.92
N GLN A 385 -8.92 12.23 -10.09
CA GLN A 385 -8.87 10.76 -10.10
C GLN A 385 -9.63 10.18 -8.89
N GLU A 386 -10.24 9.01 -9.09
CA GLU A 386 -10.84 8.22 -7.99
C GLU A 386 -9.92 7.06 -7.57
N VAL A 387 -9.08 6.58 -8.50
CA VAL A 387 -8.15 5.47 -8.30
C VAL A 387 -6.79 5.92 -8.79
N PHE A 388 -5.77 5.78 -7.94
CA PHE A 388 -4.38 6.06 -8.28
C PHE A 388 -3.50 4.95 -7.73
N THR A 389 -2.99 4.12 -8.64
CA THR A 389 -2.25 2.89 -8.31
C THR A 389 -1.21 2.60 -9.39
N ASP A 390 -0.18 1.83 -9.04
CA ASP A 390 0.85 1.36 -9.98
C ASP A 390 0.70 -0.12 -10.38
N SER A 391 1.70 -0.67 -11.08
CA SER A 391 1.69 -2.05 -11.58
C SER A 391 1.65 -3.13 -10.50
N LEU A 392 2.05 -2.80 -9.26
CA LEU A 392 1.99 -3.69 -8.10
C LEU A 392 0.75 -3.44 -7.24
N SER A 393 -0.19 -2.64 -7.74
CA SER A 393 -1.39 -2.26 -7.01
C SER A 393 -1.09 -1.51 -5.69
N ARG A 394 0.03 -0.77 -5.64
CA ARG A 394 0.38 0.09 -4.50
C ARG A 394 -0.43 1.38 -4.55
N ILE A 395 -0.68 1.98 -3.40
CA ILE A 395 -1.37 3.28 -3.27
C ILE A 395 -0.48 4.31 -2.58
N LYS A 396 -0.91 5.57 -2.58
CA LYS A 396 -0.30 6.63 -1.76
C LYS A 396 -1.28 7.09 -0.69
N VAL A 397 -0.76 7.55 0.44
CA VAL A 397 -1.57 8.00 1.57
C VAL A 397 -1.04 9.32 2.12
N GLN A 398 -1.88 10.02 2.88
CA GLN A 398 -1.44 11.06 3.79
C GLN A 398 -1.77 10.65 5.22
N PHE A 399 -0.75 10.65 6.08
CA PHE A 399 -0.91 10.40 7.50
C PHE A 399 -1.48 11.63 8.21
N HIS A 400 -2.22 11.41 9.30
CA HIS A 400 -2.87 12.51 10.04
C HIS A 400 -1.89 13.47 10.72
N TRP A 401 -0.66 13.02 11.00
CA TRP A 401 0.40 13.83 11.57
C TRP A 401 1.23 14.57 10.51
N ASP A 402 1.04 14.26 9.22
CA ASP A 402 1.73 14.95 8.14
C ASP A 402 1.07 16.32 7.87
N ARG A 403 1.68 17.34 8.45
CA ARG A 403 1.28 18.75 8.34
C ARG A 403 1.78 19.46 7.08
N GLU A 404 2.78 18.90 6.39
CA GLU A 404 3.35 19.50 5.17
C GLU A 404 2.69 18.96 3.89
N GLY A 405 2.12 17.76 3.95
CA GLY A 405 1.36 17.13 2.87
C GLY A 405 0.12 17.91 2.45
N LYS A 406 -0.19 17.86 1.15
CA LYS A 406 -1.26 18.64 0.50
C LYS A 406 -2.46 17.81 0.04
N TYR A 407 -2.55 16.57 0.53
CA TYR A 407 -3.50 15.54 0.12
C TYR A 407 -3.45 15.24 -1.38
N ASP A 408 -2.25 15.13 -1.93
CA ASP A 408 -1.98 14.92 -3.36
C ASP A 408 -1.06 13.71 -3.61
N GLU A 409 -0.69 13.46 -4.87
CA GLU A 409 0.19 12.34 -5.24
C GLU A 409 1.62 12.43 -4.70
N ARG A 410 1.97 13.49 -3.97
CA ARG A 410 3.30 13.71 -3.39
C ARG A 410 3.33 13.50 -1.88
N SER A 411 2.21 13.25 -1.20
CA SER A 411 2.19 13.09 0.26
C SER A 411 3.00 11.90 0.78
N SER A 412 3.11 10.80 0.01
CA SER A 412 3.90 9.63 0.43
C SER A 412 4.61 8.91 -0.73
N CYS A 413 5.46 7.95 -0.36
CA CYS A 413 5.92 6.91 -1.27
C CYS A 413 4.78 5.97 -1.68
N TRP A 414 5.06 5.03 -2.59
CA TRP A 414 4.14 3.95 -2.93
C TRP A 414 4.11 2.89 -1.83
N ILE A 415 2.91 2.62 -1.30
CA ILE A 415 2.68 1.72 -0.18
C ILE A 415 1.93 0.49 -0.67
N ARG A 416 2.48 -0.70 -0.40
CA ARG A 416 1.83 -1.97 -0.71
C ARG A 416 0.55 -2.15 0.09
N VAL A 417 -0.45 -2.77 -0.54
CA VAL A 417 -1.75 -3.09 0.07
C VAL A 417 -1.86 -4.60 0.26
N ALA A 418 -1.98 -5.05 1.51
CA ALA A 418 -2.27 -6.43 1.83
C ALA A 418 -3.61 -6.86 1.21
N GLN A 419 -3.59 -7.96 0.46
CA GLN A 419 -4.78 -8.59 -0.10
C GLN A 419 -5.18 -9.78 0.75
N ALA A 420 -6.46 -10.16 0.74
CA ALA A 420 -6.93 -11.33 1.49
C ALA A 420 -6.21 -12.63 1.08
N ILE A 421 -5.93 -12.79 -0.22
CA ILE A 421 -5.07 -13.84 -0.80
C ILE A 421 -4.34 -13.21 -2.00
N ALA A 422 -3.02 -13.40 -2.08
CA ALA A 422 -2.20 -12.94 -3.21
C ALA A 422 -1.32 -14.09 -3.73
N GLY A 423 -1.62 -14.58 -4.93
CA GLY A 423 -0.85 -15.60 -5.64
C GLY A 423 -0.25 -15.06 -6.94
N CYS A 424 0.50 -15.91 -7.65
CA CYS A 424 1.09 -15.57 -8.95
C CYS A 424 0.00 -15.47 -10.02
N SER A 425 -0.52 -14.26 -10.25
CA SER A 425 -1.63 -13.96 -11.18
C SER A 425 -2.99 -14.55 -10.77
N TRP A 426 -3.23 -14.77 -9.47
CA TRP A 426 -4.53 -15.18 -8.94
C TRP A 426 -4.71 -14.67 -7.49
N GLY A 427 -5.95 -14.52 -7.03
CA GLY A 427 -6.27 -14.05 -5.67
C GLY A 427 -7.25 -12.86 -5.67
N PHE A 428 -7.26 -12.11 -4.57
CA PHE A 428 -8.07 -10.90 -4.41
C PHE A 428 -7.29 -9.67 -4.87
N GLN A 429 -8.00 -8.71 -5.48
CA GLN A 429 -7.46 -7.40 -5.81
C GLN A 429 -8.50 -6.33 -5.47
N MET A 430 -8.45 -5.82 -4.23
CA MET A 430 -9.33 -4.79 -3.72
C MET A 430 -8.49 -3.56 -3.38
N ILE A 431 -8.52 -2.57 -4.27
CA ILE A 431 -7.63 -1.40 -4.19
C ILE A 431 -8.36 -0.25 -3.51
N PRO A 432 -7.86 0.25 -2.36
CA PRO A 432 -8.40 1.45 -1.73
C PRO A 432 -8.37 2.64 -2.68
N ARG A 433 -9.47 3.38 -2.74
CA ARG A 433 -9.68 4.55 -3.60
C ARG A 433 -9.31 5.85 -2.88
N ILE A 434 -9.00 6.88 -3.65
CA ILE A 434 -8.70 8.22 -3.12
C ILE A 434 -9.84 8.68 -2.21
N GLY A 435 -9.48 9.18 -1.02
CA GLY A 435 -10.42 9.63 0.02
C GLY A 435 -10.90 8.53 0.98
N GLN A 436 -10.58 7.26 0.74
CA GLN A 436 -10.85 6.18 1.70
C GLN A 436 -9.83 6.18 2.84
N GLU A 437 -10.25 5.68 4.01
CA GLU A 437 -9.38 5.53 5.17
C GLU A 437 -8.80 4.10 5.22
N VAL A 438 -7.48 4.01 5.33
CA VAL A 438 -6.74 2.75 5.39
C VAL A 438 -6.00 2.62 6.70
N VAL A 439 -5.82 1.37 7.14
CA VAL A 439 -4.99 1.01 8.29
C VAL A 439 -3.59 0.67 7.78
N VAL A 440 -2.58 1.38 8.28
CA VAL A 440 -1.18 1.27 7.91
C VAL A 440 -0.38 0.69 9.08
N ASP A 441 0.34 -0.38 8.79
CA ASP A 441 1.33 -1.03 9.65
C ASP A 441 2.73 -0.63 9.18
N PHE A 442 3.75 -0.85 10.00
CA PHE A 442 5.13 -0.46 9.72
C PHE A 442 6.04 -1.65 9.94
N LEU A 443 6.75 -2.09 8.90
CA LEU A 443 7.59 -3.29 8.96
C LEU A 443 8.74 -3.07 9.96
N GLU A 444 8.88 -3.97 10.94
CA GLU A 444 9.79 -3.81 12.10
C GLU A 444 9.52 -2.54 12.93
N GLY A 445 8.31 -1.98 12.82
CA GLY A 445 7.94 -0.69 13.42
C GLY A 445 8.64 0.51 12.78
N ASP A 446 9.35 0.33 11.67
CA ASP A 446 10.13 1.37 11.00
C ASP A 446 9.21 2.37 10.27
N PRO A 447 9.20 3.67 10.66
CA PRO A 447 8.42 4.71 9.99
C PRO A 447 8.67 4.82 8.48
N ASP A 448 9.84 4.39 8.01
CA ASP A 448 10.24 4.44 6.60
C ASP A 448 9.62 3.29 5.77
N ARG A 449 8.99 2.29 6.41
CA ARG A 449 8.50 1.06 5.75
C ARG A 449 7.01 0.79 5.99
N PRO A 450 6.12 1.67 5.51
CA PRO A 450 4.68 1.48 5.67
C PRO A 450 4.14 0.32 4.81
N LEU A 451 3.09 -0.34 5.31
CA LEU A 451 2.32 -1.39 4.64
C LEU A 451 0.84 -1.24 4.99
N VAL A 452 -0.03 -1.09 4.00
CA VAL A 452 -1.49 -1.06 4.24
C VAL A 452 -1.98 -2.47 4.57
N ARG A 453 -2.64 -2.65 5.72
CA ARG A 453 -3.22 -3.92 6.18
C ARG A 453 -4.68 -4.11 5.80
N GLY A 454 -5.41 -3.01 5.58
CA GLY A 454 -6.84 -3.02 5.32
C GLY A 454 -7.44 -1.63 5.33
N SER A 455 -8.76 -1.54 5.38
CA SER A 455 -9.50 -0.28 5.43
C SER A 455 -10.55 -0.28 6.53
N VAL A 456 -10.95 0.92 6.93
CA VAL A 456 -12.00 1.14 7.94
C VAL A 456 -13.03 2.13 7.40
N ASN A 457 -14.27 1.94 7.82
CA ASN A 457 -15.37 2.87 7.53
C ASN A 457 -15.37 4.00 8.56
N ASN A 458 -15.87 5.17 8.16
CA ASN A 458 -16.06 6.33 9.02
C ASN A 458 -17.35 7.07 8.65
N THR A 459 -17.63 8.21 9.29
CA THR A 459 -18.89 8.96 9.05
C THR A 459 -19.02 9.53 7.64
N ASN A 460 -17.91 9.70 6.92
CA ASN A 460 -17.89 10.15 5.52
C ASN A 460 -17.82 8.98 4.53
N GLN A 461 -17.43 7.79 5.00
CA GLN A 461 -17.27 6.56 4.22
C GLN A 461 -18.03 5.43 4.94
N LEU A 462 -19.36 5.48 4.87
CA LEU A 462 -20.22 4.50 5.52
C LEU A 462 -20.07 3.11 4.89
N PRO A 463 -20.28 2.02 5.66
CA PRO A 463 -20.38 0.67 5.09
C PRO A 463 -21.57 0.56 4.10
N PRO A 464 -21.60 -0.46 3.22
CA PRO A 464 -22.70 -0.65 2.26
C PRO A 464 -24.10 -0.78 2.87
N TRP A 465 -24.20 -1.40 4.05
CA TRP A 465 -25.45 -1.60 4.79
C TRP A 465 -25.30 -1.12 6.25
N PRO A 466 -25.32 0.20 6.52
CA PRO A 466 -25.10 0.72 7.87
C PRO A 466 -26.13 0.21 8.87
N GLY A 467 -25.66 -0.34 9.99
CA GLY A 467 -26.50 -0.86 11.08
C GLY A 467 -27.09 -2.26 10.87
N ALA A 468 -26.93 -2.87 9.69
CA ALA A 468 -27.46 -4.19 9.40
C ALA A 468 -26.48 -5.31 9.82
N GLY A 469 -26.56 -5.75 11.08
CA GLY A 469 -25.64 -6.72 11.66
C GLY A 469 -25.76 -8.16 11.13
N ASN A 470 -26.81 -8.47 10.38
CA ASN A 470 -27.11 -9.76 9.76
C ASN A 470 -26.71 -9.84 8.27
N ILE A 471 -26.12 -8.77 7.72
CA ILE A 471 -25.78 -8.70 6.29
C ILE A 471 -24.28 -8.93 6.09
N LEU A 472 -23.95 -9.93 5.27
CA LEU A 472 -22.61 -10.13 4.70
C LEU A 472 -22.63 -9.68 3.23
N CYS A 473 -21.72 -8.80 2.84
CA CYS A 473 -21.77 -8.20 1.50
C CYS A 473 -20.37 -7.84 0.95
N ILE A 474 -20.22 -8.00 -0.37
CA ILE A 474 -19.21 -7.33 -1.18
C ILE A 474 -19.95 -6.45 -2.20
N ARG A 475 -19.85 -5.12 -2.04
CA ARG A 475 -20.43 -4.15 -2.96
C ARG A 475 -19.32 -3.28 -3.58
N SER A 476 -19.33 -3.16 -4.90
CA SER A 476 -18.45 -2.25 -5.63
C SER A 476 -19.08 -0.87 -5.85
N ASN A 477 -18.37 0.04 -6.51
CA ASN A 477 -18.95 1.27 -7.04
C ASN A 477 -18.34 1.54 -8.42
N SER A 478 -19.16 1.86 -9.42
CA SER A 478 -18.68 2.22 -10.75
C SER A 478 -17.67 3.38 -10.69
N THR A 479 -16.68 3.38 -11.58
CA THR A 479 -15.63 4.41 -11.67
C THR A 479 -15.35 4.73 -13.15
N LYS A 480 -15.15 6.00 -13.56
CA LYS A 480 -15.19 7.24 -12.76
C LYS A 480 -16.62 7.84 -12.70
N GLY A 481 -16.97 8.53 -11.60
CA GLY A 481 -18.21 9.31 -11.42
C GLY A 481 -19.39 8.55 -10.81
N GLY A 482 -19.13 7.56 -9.94
CA GLY A 482 -20.02 6.43 -9.65
C GLY A 482 -21.48 6.74 -9.28
N ALA A 483 -22.42 6.09 -9.98
CA ALA A 483 -23.87 6.04 -9.69
C ALA A 483 -24.47 4.63 -9.90
N GLY A 484 -23.65 3.58 -9.73
CA GLY A 484 -24.03 2.17 -9.94
C GLY A 484 -23.07 1.22 -9.23
N HIS A 485 -23.46 -0.04 -9.03
CA HIS A 485 -22.66 -1.01 -8.27
C HIS A 485 -22.88 -2.45 -8.75
N ASN A 486 -21.88 -3.30 -8.53
CA ASN A 486 -22.08 -4.75 -8.51
C ASN A 486 -22.13 -5.20 -7.04
N GLU A 487 -22.94 -6.21 -6.74
CA GLU A 487 -23.09 -6.69 -5.36
C GLU A 487 -23.32 -8.19 -5.29
N LEU A 488 -22.64 -8.80 -4.32
CA LEU A 488 -22.93 -10.11 -3.77
C LEU A 488 -23.29 -9.93 -2.29
N MET A 489 -24.53 -10.25 -1.92
CA MET A 489 -25.05 -10.04 -0.57
C MET A 489 -25.79 -11.27 -0.06
N PHE A 490 -25.58 -11.55 1.22
CA PHE A 490 -26.26 -12.57 1.99
C PHE A 490 -26.94 -11.91 3.19
N ASP A 491 -28.25 -12.15 3.34
CA ASP A 491 -29.04 -11.81 4.50
C ASP A 491 -29.30 -13.07 5.31
N ASP A 492 -28.72 -13.12 6.50
CA ASP A 492 -28.80 -14.27 7.41
C ASP A 492 -29.96 -14.16 8.42
N LEU A 493 -30.95 -13.29 8.17
CA LEU A 493 -32.14 -13.19 9.02
C LEU A 493 -33.01 -14.46 8.90
N THR A 494 -33.11 -15.21 10.00
CA THR A 494 -33.82 -16.49 10.05
C THR A 494 -35.29 -16.36 9.61
N GLY A 495 -35.71 -17.23 8.68
CA GLY A 495 -37.06 -17.24 8.13
C GLY A 495 -37.30 -16.20 7.03
N SER A 496 -36.28 -15.44 6.68
CA SER A 496 -36.28 -14.46 5.59
C SER A 496 -34.92 -14.40 4.89
N GLU A 497 -34.16 -15.49 4.95
CA GLU A 497 -32.81 -15.58 4.41
C GLU A 497 -32.83 -15.27 2.91
N LYS A 498 -31.86 -14.46 2.46
CA LYS A 498 -31.81 -14.01 1.08
C LYS A 498 -30.39 -14.00 0.55
N TYR A 499 -30.23 -14.56 -0.65
CA TYR A 499 -29.09 -14.34 -1.51
C TYR A 499 -29.45 -13.28 -2.56
N PHE A 500 -28.58 -12.30 -2.75
CA PHE A 500 -28.75 -11.27 -3.78
C PHE A 500 -27.47 -11.12 -4.59
N LEU A 501 -27.63 -11.24 -5.92
CA LEU A 501 -26.59 -10.99 -6.89
C LEU A 501 -27.05 -9.90 -7.86
N HIS A 502 -26.28 -8.83 -7.94
CA HIS A 502 -26.57 -7.71 -8.82
C HIS A 502 -25.36 -7.41 -9.72
N ALA A 503 -25.62 -7.39 -11.03
CA ALA A 503 -24.69 -6.89 -12.03
C ALA A 503 -25.23 -5.56 -12.58
N GLN A 504 -24.42 -4.50 -12.51
CA GLN A 504 -24.81 -3.17 -12.99
C GLN A 504 -25.05 -3.12 -14.50
N LYS A 505 -24.43 -4.04 -15.25
CA LYS A 505 -24.49 -4.07 -16.72
C LYS A 505 -24.54 -5.51 -17.25
N ASP A 506 -23.40 -6.05 -17.66
CA ASP A 506 -23.31 -7.36 -18.29
C ASP A 506 -23.00 -8.44 -17.23
N MET A 507 -23.68 -9.59 -17.32
CA MET A 507 -23.39 -10.78 -16.52
C MET A 507 -23.05 -11.94 -17.44
N HIS A 508 -21.84 -12.47 -17.30
CA HIS A 508 -21.40 -13.69 -17.99
C HIS A 508 -21.25 -14.82 -16.97
N ILE A 509 -21.78 -15.98 -17.31
CA ILE A 509 -21.63 -17.23 -16.54
C ILE A 509 -21.05 -18.25 -17.48
N ASP A 510 -19.85 -18.72 -17.19
CA ASP A 510 -19.17 -19.79 -17.92
C ASP A 510 -18.93 -20.98 -16.98
N VAL A 511 -19.31 -22.18 -17.42
CA VAL A 511 -19.23 -23.40 -16.62
C VAL A 511 -18.62 -24.49 -17.49
N GLU A 512 -17.38 -24.87 -17.18
CA GLU A 512 -16.57 -25.79 -17.98
C GLU A 512 -17.05 -27.24 -17.95
N HIS A 513 -17.89 -27.62 -16.97
CA HIS A 513 -18.39 -28.98 -16.82
C HIS A 513 -19.90 -28.98 -16.55
N ASP A 514 -20.32 -29.21 -15.30
CA ASP A 514 -21.72 -29.37 -14.96
C ASP A 514 -22.28 -28.15 -14.21
N ARG A 515 -23.47 -27.70 -14.62
CA ARG A 515 -24.30 -26.77 -13.85
C ARG A 515 -25.54 -27.50 -13.35
N HIS A 516 -25.70 -27.57 -12.03
CA HIS A 516 -26.91 -28.06 -11.38
C HIS A 516 -27.69 -26.91 -10.75
N VAL A 517 -29.01 -26.87 -11.01
CA VAL A 517 -29.93 -25.91 -10.40
C VAL A 517 -31.08 -26.70 -9.76
N ARG A 518 -31.37 -26.42 -8.49
CA ARG A 518 -32.50 -27.00 -7.76
C ARG A 518 -33.24 -25.92 -7.00
N VAL A 519 -34.45 -25.62 -7.44
CA VAL A 519 -35.38 -24.72 -6.75
C VAL A 519 -36.47 -25.58 -6.10
N ARG A 520 -36.72 -25.39 -4.80
CA ARG A 520 -37.68 -26.22 -4.05
C ARG A 520 -39.11 -25.70 -4.09
N ASN A 521 -39.26 -24.40 -4.33
CA ASN A 521 -40.54 -23.73 -4.46
C ASN A 521 -40.62 -23.15 -5.88
N ASP A 522 -40.72 -21.83 -6.01
CA ASP A 522 -40.95 -21.18 -7.30
C ASP A 522 -39.69 -20.57 -7.90
N GLU A 523 -39.55 -20.66 -9.23
CA GLU A 523 -38.57 -19.92 -10.02
C GLU A 523 -39.30 -18.93 -10.93
N HIS A 524 -38.93 -17.66 -10.83
CA HIS A 524 -39.45 -16.60 -11.69
C HIS A 524 -38.32 -16.03 -12.54
N VAL A 525 -38.50 -16.07 -13.86
CA VAL A 525 -37.54 -15.52 -14.83
C VAL A 525 -38.26 -14.48 -15.68
N THR A 526 -37.75 -13.26 -15.69
CA THR A 526 -38.22 -12.17 -16.56
C THR A 526 -37.07 -11.73 -17.45
N VAL A 527 -37.31 -11.70 -18.76
CA VAL A 527 -36.37 -11.19 -19.76
C VAL A 527 -37.12 -10.16 -20.59
N GLU A 528 -36.73 -8.88 -20.44
CA GLU A 528 -37.37 -7.78 -21.18
C GLU A 528 -36.93 -7.74 -22.65
N GLY A 529 -35.70 -8.20 -22.91
CA GLY A 529 -35.15 -8.33 -24.26
C GLY A 529 -35.37 -9.72 -24.86
N ASN A 530 -34.35 -10.20 -25.56
CA ASN A 530 -34.40 -11.51 -26.21
C ASN A 530 -33.78 -12.60 -25.32
N GLN A 531 -34.36 -13.78 -25.36
CA GLN A 531 -33.80 -14.99 -24.76
C GLN A 531 -33.43 -15.99 -25.86
N TYR A 532 -32.21 -16.53 -25.79
CA TYR A 532 -31.71 -17.49 -26.77
C TYR A 532 -31.16 -18.74 -26.08
N TYR A 533 -31.49 -19.91 -26.63
CA TYR A 533 -30.95 -21.19 -26.20
C TYR A 533 -30.36 -21.95 -27.40
N ARG A 534 -29.15 -22.46 -27.24
CA ARG A 534 -28.52 -23.38 -28.18
C ARG A 534 -28.08 -24.63 -27.45
N TYR A 535 -28.69 -25.75 -27.82
CA TYR A 535 -28.31 -27.08 -27.34
C TYR A 535 -27.52 -27.76 -28.47
N VAL A 536 -26.27 -28.13 -28.20
CA VAL A 536 -25.43 -28.87 -29.16
C VAL A 536 -25.65 -30.37 -29.03
N GLY A 537 -25.81 -30.84 -27.79
CA GLY A 537 -26.22 -32.20 -27.48
C GLY A 537 -27.74 -32.33 -27.32
N GLU A 538 -28.14 -33.34 -26.55
CA GLU A 538 -29.53 -33.65 -26.29
C GLU A 538 -30.16 -32.66 -25.29
N ARG A 539 -31.42 -32.31 -25.52
CA ARG A 539 -32.28 -31.65 -24.54
C ARG A 539 -33.36 -32.62 -24.12
N HIS A 540 -33.40 -32.94 -22.82
CA HIS A 540 -34.44 -33.76 -22.22
C HIS A 540 -35.22 -32.92 -21.20
N GLU A 541 -36.54 -32.89 -21.34
CA GLU A 541 -37.45 -32.11 -20.48
C GLU A 541 -38.61 -33.00 -20.03
N VAL A 542 -38.83 -33.07 -18.72
CA VAL A 542 -39.92 -33.85 -18.12
C VAL A 542 -40.74 -32.93 -17.23
N VAL A 543 -42.03 -32.80 -17.57
CA VAL A 543 -42.99 -32.07 -16.74
C VAL A 543 -44.04 -33.07 -16.23
N VAL A 544 -44.08 -33.26 -14.92
CA VAL A 544 -45.04 -34.17 -14.26
C VAL A 544 -46.40 -33.49 -14.06
N GLY A 545 -46.38 -32.18 -13.80
CA GLY A 545 -47.57 -31.38 -13.60
C GLY A 545 -48.19 -30.87 -14.89
N LYS A 546 -49.05 -29.86 -14.76
CA LYS A 546 -49.63 -29.14 -15.91
C LYS A 546 -48.58 -28.20 -16.51
N THR A 547 -48.43 -28.25 -17.84
CA THR A 547 -47.77 -27.20 -18.62
C THR A 547 -48.82 -26.29 -19.28
N SER A 548 -48.59 -24.99 -19.27
CA SER A 548 -49.38 -24.00 -20.02
C SER A 548 -48.41 -23.07 -20.76
N ILE A 549 -48.56 -22.98 -22.08
CA ILE A 549 -47.72 -22.13 -22.95
C ILE A 549 -48.65 -21.22 -23.75
N GLU A 550 -48.44 -19.92 -23.65
CA GLU A 550 -49.19 -18.90 -24.38
C GLU A 550 -48.23 -18.07 -25.23
N HIS A 551 -48.46 -18.06 -26.55
CA HIS A 551 -47.75 -17.20 -27.49
C HIS A 551 -48.74 -16.22 -28.10
N VAL A 552 -48.52 -14.92 -27.87
CA VAL A 552 -49.37 -13.85 -28.42
C VAL A 552 -48.97 -13.50 -29.86
N GLY A 553 -47.69 -13.68 -30.20
CA GLY A 553 -47.15 -13.43 -31.53
C GLY A 553 -47.08 -14.66 -32.42
N ASN A 554 -46.36 -14.53 -33.54
CA ASN A 554 -46.13 -15.62 -34.47
C ASN A 554 -45.23 -16.70 -33.85
N VAL A 555 -45.54 -17.96 -34.17
CA VAL A 555 -44.72 -19.12 -33.80
C VAL A 555 -44.29 -19.84 -35.07
N GLU A 556 -42.99 -20.05 -35.23
CA GLU A 556 -42.41 -20.87 -36.30
C GLU A 556 -41.68 -22.06 -35.67
N VAL A 557 -42.01 -23.28 -36.11
CA VAL A 557 -41.36 -24.52 -35.67
C VAL A 557 -40.88 -25.29 -36.89
N LYS A 558 -39.58 -25.60 -36.93
CA LYS A 558 -38.92 -26.33 -38.02
C LYS A 558 -38.22 -27.56 -37.46
N PHE A 559 -38.62 -28.73 -37.94
CA PHE A 559 -37.91 -29.98 -37.70
C PHE A 559 -37.15 -30.36 -38.97
N HIS A 560 -35.82 -30.43 -38.91
CA HIS A 560 -35.01 -30.86 -40.05
C HIS A 560 -34.86 -32.39 -40.09
N GLY A 561 -34.96 -33.04 -38.93
CA GLY A 561 -35.01 -34.49 -38.79
C GLY A 561 -36.44 -35.00 -38.61
N ALA A 562 -36.55 -36.29 -38.26
CA ALA A 562 -37.82 -36.88 -37.89
C ALA A 562 -38.39 -36.24 -36.61
N SER A 563 -39.71 -36.25 -36.48
CA SER A 563 -40.44 -35.84 -35.28
C SER A 563 -41.50 -36.88 -34.99
N ASP A 564 -41.41 -37.50 -33.81
CA ASP A 564 -42.38 -38.48 -33.31
C ASP A 564 -43.19 -37.86 -32.17
N ILE A 565 -44.50 -37.77 -32.35
CA ILE A 565 -45.42 -37.20 -31.36
C ILE A 565 -46.40 -38.29 -30.93
N THR A 566 -46.36 -38.67 -29.66
CA THR A 566 -47.32 -39.61 -29.07
C THR A 566 -48.19 -38.88 -28.05
N ILE A 567 -49.51 -38.97 -28.23
CA ILE A 567 -50.48 -38.37 -27.31
C ILE A 567 -51.36 -39.52 -26.79
N VAL A 568 -51.24 -39.82 -25.49
CA VAL A 568 -52.00 -40.89 -24.83
C VAL A 568 -53.44 -40.45 -24.50
N GLY A 569 -53.62 -39.15 -24.21
CA GLY A 569 -54.92 -38.55 -23.95
C GLY A 569 -55.57 -37.95 -25.20
N ASP A 570 -56.52 -37.04 -24.98
CA ASP A 570 -57.17 -36.31 -26.07
C ASP A 570 -56.22 -35.28 -26.70
N GLN A 571 -56.18 -35.24 -28.03
CA GLN A 571 -55.70 -34.07 -28.78
C GLN A 571 -56.88 -33.26 -29.30
N ARG A 572 -56.90 -31.94 -29.04
CA ARG A 572 -57.92 -31.02 -29.57
C ARG A 572 -57.21 -29.84 -30.22
N ALA A 573 -57.54 -29.56 -31.48
CA ALA A 573 -57.00 -28.42 -32.21
C ALA A 573 -58.16 -27.60 -32.81
N LYS A 574 -58.08 -26.28 -32.68
CA LYS A 574 -58.98 -25.33 -33.33
C LYS A 574 -58.13 -24.36 -34.16
N VAL A 575 -58.46 -24.22 -35.43
CA VAL A 575 -57.82 -23.27 -36.35
C VAL A 575 -58.93 -22.33 -36.84
N ASP A 576 -58.92 -21.08 -36.39
CA ASP A 576 -59.89 -20.07 -36.83
C ASP A 576 -59.58 -19.54 -38.24
N GLY A 577 -58.32 -19.66 -38.70
CA GLY A 577 -57.88 -19.35 -40.06
C GLY A 577 -57.82 -20.57 -40.99
N GLY A 578 -56.89 -20.56 -41.95
CA GLY A 578 -56.64 -21.68 -42.86
C GLY A 578 -55.71 -22.75 -42.27
N SER A 579 -55.95 -24.02 -42.60
CA SER A 579 -55.05 -25.14 -42.29
C SER A 579 -54.57 -25.77 -43.60
N HIS A 580 -53.27 -25.69 -43.87
CA HIS A 580 -52.65 -26.24 -45.07
C HIS A 580 -51.71 -27.39 -44.70
N LEU A 581 -51.84 -28.52 -45.40
CA LEU A 581 -50.99 -29.69 -45.21
C LEU A 581 -50.49 -30.17 -46.56
N SER A 582 -49.17 -30.31 -46.69
CA SER A 582 -48.52 -30.89 -47.87
C SER A 582 -47.58 -31.99 -47.41
N ILE A 583 -47.79 -33.20 -47.91
CA ILE A 583 -47.00 -34.38 -47.57
C ILE A 583 -46.47 -34.96 -48.88
N SER A 584 -45.16 -35.00 -49.04
CA SER A 584 -44.52 -35.55 -50.25
C SER A 584 -44.44 -37.07 -50.23
N GLY A 585 -44.38 -37.66 -49.03
CA GLY A 585 -44.43 -39.10 -48.81
C GLY A 585 -45.85 -39.59 -48.52
N ASP A 586 -45.96 -40.63 -47.70
CA ASP A 586 -47.24 -41.23 -47.35
C ASP A 586 -47.90 -40.51 -46.16
N SER A 587 -49.24 -40.41 -46.22
CA SER A 587 -50.08 -40.00 -45.08
C SER A 587 -51.01 -41.16 -44.73
N LEU A 588 -50.72 -41.86 -43.64
CA LEU A 588 -51.50 -43.01 -43.18
C LEU A 588 -52.32 -42.64 -41.94
N THR A 589 -53.64 -42.76 -42.04
CA THR A 589 -54.55 -42.48 -40.92
C THR A 589 -55.35 -43.73 -40.58
N LYS A 590 -55.17 -44.25 -39.37
CA LYS A 590 -55.99 -45.33 -38.80
C LYS A 590 -56.77 -44.78 -37.62
N VAL A 591 -58.08 -45.04 -37.60
CA VAL A 591 -58.96 -44.69 -36.50
C VAL A 591 -59.78 -45.92 -36.15
N ASP A 592 -59.59 -46.46 -34.95
CA ASP A 592 -60.36 -47.62 -34.47
C ASP A 592 -61.82 -47.24 -34.10
N GLY A 593 -62.05 -45.96 -33.80
CA GLY A 593 -63.38 -45.37 -33.60
C GLY A 593 -63.97 -44.81 -34.90
N SER A 594 -64.66 -43.67 -34.80
CA SER A 594 -65.28 -42.99 -35.96
C SER A 594 -64.45 -41.81 -36.46
N VAL A 595 -64.36 -41.64 -37.78
CA VAL A 595 -63.92 -40.39 -38.42
C VAL A 595 -65.14 -39.59 -38.87
N GLY A 596 -65.22 -38.33 -38.45
CA GLY A 596 -66.23 -37.38 -38.90
C GLY A 596 -65.63 -36.30 -39.79
N LEU A 597 -66.17 -36.12 -41.00
CA LEU A 597 -65.76 -35.06 -41.92
C LEU A 597 -67.00 -34.27 -42.34
N GLN A 598 -67.09 -33.02 -41.90
CA GLN A 598 -68.13 -32.08 -42.30
C GLN A 598 -67.48 -30.88 -42.99
N ILE A 599 -67.89 -30.61 -44.22
CA ILE A 599 -67.32 -29.54 -45.05
C ILE A 599 -68.46 -28.59 -45.42
N GLY A 600 -68.30 -27.32 -45.06
CA GLY A 600 -69.30 -26.28 -45.38
C GLY A 600 -69.23 -25.78 -46.83
N GLY A 601 -68.08 -25.94 -47.49
CA GLY A 601 -67.86 -25.64 -48.90
C GLY A 601 -67.64 -26.89 -49.75
N ASP A 602 -66.71 -26.83 -50.70
CA ASP A 602 -66.44 -27.93 -51.62
C ASP A 602 -65.52 -29.01 -51.01
N PHE A 603 -65.82 -30.27 -51.30
CA PHE A 603 -64.89 -31.39 -51.08
C PHE A 603 -64.32 -31.86 -52.42
N ALA A 604 -63.01 -31.69 -52.60
CA ALA A 604 -62.29 -32.17 -53.78
C ALA A 604 -61.28 -33.26 -53.40
N CYS A 605 -61.37 -34.42 -54.03
CA CYS A 605 -60.44 -35.53 -53.86
C CYS A 605 -59.97 -36.03 -55.22
N LYS A 606 -58.65 -36.09 -55.42
CA LYS A 606 -58.01 -36.60 -56.64
C LYS A 606 -56.98 -37.65 -56.25
N ALA A 607 -57.19 -38.89 -56.70
CA ALA A 607 -56.20 -39.95 -56.58
C ALA A 607 -55.44 -40.11 -57.92
N GLY A 608 -54.11 -40.17 -57.88
CA GLY A 608 -53.30 -40.37 -59.09
C GLY A 608 -53.26 -41.82 -59.60
N LYS A 609 -53.67 -42.78 -58.75
CA LYS A 609 -53.75 -44.21 -59.06
C LYS A 609 -55.14 -44.72 -58.70
N ASN A 610 -55.25 -45.49 -57.61
CA ASN A 610 -56.50 -46.09 -57.19
C ASN A 610 -57.21 -45.21 -56.16
N TRP A 611 -58.52 -45.12 -56.28
CA TRP A 611 -59.40 -44.64 -55.21
C TRP A 611 -60.30 -45.80 -54.81
N ALA A 612 -60.20 -46.25 -53.57
CA ALA A 612 -60.97 -47.37 -53.04
C ALA A 612 -61.71 -46.94 -51.77
N VAL A 613 -62.99 -47.30 -51.69
CA VAL A 613 -63.84 -47.06 -50.52
C VAL A 613 -64.60 -48.36 -50.24
N GLU A 614 -64.47 -48.86 -49.02
CA GLU A 614 -65.15 -50.06 -48.55
C GLU A 614 -65.88 -49.74 -47.24
N ALA A 615 -67.11 -50.23 -47.11
CA ALA A 615 -67.90 -50.09 -45.89
C ALA A 615 -68.41 -51.47 -45.48
N GLY A 616 -68.24 -51.83 -44.21
CA GLY A 616 -68.63 -53.17 -43.71
C GLY A 616 -70.15 -53.38 -43.58
N LEU A 617 -70.95 -52.31 -43.58
CA LEU A 617 -72.42 -52.38 -43.50
C LEU A 617 -73.10 -51.63 -44.65
N ASN A 618 -73.06 -50.29 -44.62
CA ASN A 618 -73.78 -49.44 -45.58
C ASN A 618 -72.86 -48.36 -46.16
N GLY A 619 -72.87 -48.22 -47.48
CA GLY A 619 -72.37 -47.04 -48.18
C GLY A 619 -73.55 -46.21 -48.71
N HIS A 620 -73.52 -44.89 -48.55
CA HIS A 620 -74.59 -43.99 -49.01
C HIS A 620 -73.98 -42.78 -49.72
N LEU A 621 -74.25 -42.67 -51.03
CA LEU A 621 -73.90 -41.51 -51.85
C LEU A 621 -75.18 -40.76 -52.19
N LYS A 622 -75.32 -39.54 -51.64
CA LYS A 622 -76.45 -38.65 -51.91
C LYS A 622 -75.92 -37.32 -52.44
N THR A 623 -76.47 -36.87 -53.56
CA THR A 623 -76.18 -35.56 -54.14
C THR A 623 -77.48 -34.75 -54.27
N GLY A 624 -77.39 -33.42 -54.21
CA GLY A 624 -78.57 -32.54 -54.26
C GLY A 624 -79.10 -32.30 -55.68
N MET A 625 -78.24 -32.40 -56.70
CA MET A 625 -78.59 -32.16 -58.10
C MET A 625 -78.23 -33.36 -58.97
N ASN A 626 -76.93 -33.64 -59.15
CA ASN A 626 -76.45 -34.69 -60.06
C ASN A 626 -75.46 -35.62 -59.35
N LEU A 627 -75.47 -36.90 -59.70
CA LEU A 627 -74.38 -37.84 -59.44
C LEU A 627 -73.89 -38.34 -60.79
N VAL A 628 -72.65 -37.98 -61.15
CA VAL A 628 -72.02 -38.41 -62.40
C VAL A 628 -70.90 -39.38 -62.07
N LEU A 629 -70.95 -40.56 -62.67
CA LEU A 629 -69.88 -41.57 -62.61
C LEU A 629 -69.35 -41.74 -64.02
N GLU A 630 -68.04 -41.57 -64.21
CA GLU A 630 -67.39 -41.65 -65.51
C GLU A 630 -66.11 -42.48 -65.41
N ALA A 631 -66.03 -43.52 -66.23
CA ALA A 631 -64.87 -44.39 -66.36
C ALA A 631 -64.94 -45.12 -67.71
N ALA A 632 -63.81 -45.67 -68.18
CA ALA A 632 -63.81 -46.55 -69.36
C ALA A 632 -64.70 -47.79 -69.16
N THR A 633 -64.86 -48.24 -67.91
CA THR A 633 -65.81 -49.29 -67.54
C THR A 633 -66.40 -48.98 -66.17
N ILE A 634 -67.72 -48.98 -66.07
CA ILE A 634 -68.46 -48.82 -64.82
C ILE A 634 -69.19 -50.12 -64.53
N THR A 635 -68.97 -50.69 -63.36
CA THR A 635 -69.62 -51.94 -62.94
C THR A 635 -70.35 -51.73 -61.62
N LEU A 636 -71.65 -51.99 -61.61
CA LEU A 636 -72.47 -52.09 -60.41
C LEU A 636 -72.76 -53.58 -60.19
N LYS A 637 -72.18 -54.16 -59.14
CA LYS A 637 -72.26 -55.60 -58.88
C LYS A 637 -72.85 -55.86 -57.50
N GLY A 638 -73.79 -56.80 -57.43
CA GLY A 638 -74.35 -57.32 -56.18
C GLY A 638 -74.44 -58.85 -56.22
N ALA A 639 -74.91 -59.46 -55.13
CA ALA A 639 -75.02 -60.92 -55.03
C ALA A 639 -75.95 -61.56 -56.07
N GLY A 640 -76.94 -60.81 -56.58
CA GLY A 640 -77.94 -61.30 -57.55
C GLY A 640 -77.61 -61.07 -59.03
N GLY A 641 -76.53 -60.37 -59.36
CA GLY A 641 -76.18 -59.99 -60.74
C GLY A 641 -75.34 -58.71 -60.83
N PHE A 642 -75.14 -58.20 -62.05
CA PHE A 642 -74.40 -56.97 -62.31
C PHE A 642 -74.98 -56.15 -63.47
N ILE A 643 -74.61 -54.87 -63.48
CA ILE A 643 -74.74 -53.96 -64.61
C ILE A 643 -73.34 -53.46 -64.93
N THR A 644 -72.89 -53.64 -66.17
CA THR A 644 -71.61 -53.12 -66.65
C THR A 644 -71.86 -52.21 -67.85
N ILE A 645 -71.24 -51.03 -67.82
CA ILE A 645 -71.16 -50.10 -68.95
C ILE A 645 -69.70 -50.09 -69.37
N ASP A 646 -69.42 -50.48 -70.60
CA ASP A 646 -68.07 -50.50 -71.18
C ASP A 646 -68.12 -50.01 -72.65
N PRO A 647 -66.99 -49.95 -73.38
CA PRO A 647 -67.00 -49.47 -74.77
C PRO A 647 -67.85 -50.29 -75.75
N SER A 648 -68.26 -51.51 -75.38
CA SER A 648 -69.12 -52.38 -76.19
C SER A 648 -70.62 -52.17 -75.95
N GLY A 649 -71.00 -51.52 -74.84
CA GLY A 649 -72.39 -51.17 -74.53
C GLY A 649 -72.76 -51.37 -73.05
N VAL A 650 -74.06 -51.55 -72.80
CA VAL A 650 -74.61 -51.82 -71.46
C VAL A 650 -74.99 -53.29 -71.34
N SER A 651 -74.25 -54.03 -70.50
CA SER A 651 -74.52 -55.42 -70.16
C SER A 651 -75.30 -55.51 -68.85
N ILE A 652 -76.45 -56.19 -68.87
CA ILE A 652 -77.28 -56.44 -67.68
C ILE A 652 -77.47 -57.94 -67.56
N GLN A 653 -76.92 -58.55 -66.50
CA GLN A 653 -76.99 -59.99 -66.27
C GLN A 653 -77.29 -60.29 -64.80
N GLY A 654 -78.31 -61.09 -64.55
CA GLY A 654 -78.69 -61.53 -63.20
C GLY A 654 -79.63 -62.72 -63.25
N ALA A 655 -79.86 -63.37 -62.10
CA ALA A 655 -80.76 -64.53 -62.01
C ALA A 655 -82.21 -64.18 -62.43
N LEU A 656 -82.62 -62.93 -62.17
CA LEU A 656 -83.87 -62.35 -62.63
C LEU A 656 -83.68 -60.83 -62.80
N VAL A 657 -83.93 -60.32 -64.01
CA VAL A 657 -83.84 -58.88 -64.32
C VAL A 657 -85.26 -58.29 -64.36
N LYS A 658 -85.58 -57.44 -63.38
CA LYS A 658 -86.88 -56.77 -63.28
C LYS A 658 -86.82 -55.39 -63.94
N ILE A 659 -87.42 -55.26 -65.12
CA ILE A 659 -87.57 -53.97 -65.83
C ILE A 659 -89.04 -53.54 -65.70
N ASN A 660 -89.28 -52.34 -65.18
CA ASN A 660 -90.61 -51.73 -64.98
C ASN A 660 -91.62 -52.57 -64.16
N SER A 661 -91.17 -53.55 -63.35
CA SER A 661 -92.05 -54.38 -62.49
C SER A 661 -91.41 -54.76 -61.15
N GLY A 662 -91.91 -54.16 -60.06
CA GLY A 662 -91.64 -54.55 -58.66
C GLY A 662 -90.29 -54.15 -58.06
N GLY A 663 -90.31 -53.86 -56.75
CA GLY A 663 -89.15 -53.51 -55.91
C GLY A 663 -89.40 -52.23 -55.10
N ALA A 664 -88.88 -52.16 -53.87
CA ALA A 664 -88.80 -50.93 -53.08
C ALA A 664 -87.33 -50.52 -52.96
N ALA A 665 -87.03 -49.23 -53.09
CA ALA A 665 -85.67 -48.74 -52.86
C ALA A 665 -85.30 -48.92 -51.39
N THR A 666 -84.11 -49.47 -51.13
CA THR A 666 -83.56 -49.49 -49.78
C THR A 666 -83.33 -48.05 -49.31
N PRO A 667 -83.90 -47.61 -48.17
CA PRO A 667 -83.66 -46.27 -47.67
C PRO A 667 -82.17 -46.08 -47.37
N GLY A 668 -81.57 -45.02 -47.91
CA GLY A 668 -80.23 -44.60 -47.49
C GLY A 668 -80.29 -44.07 -46.06
N HIS A 669 -79.48 -44.61 -45.16
CA HIS A 669 -79.25 -44.02 -43.84
C HIS A 669 -77.98 -43.17 -43.90
N GLY A 670 -78.12 -41.86 -43.78
CA GLY A 670 -76.97 -40.95 -43.64
C GLY A 670 -76.27 -41.19 -42.30
N CYS A 671 -74.95 -41.06 -42.29
CA CYS A 671 -74.19 -41.05 -41.04
C CYS A 671 -74.35 -39.69 -40.35
N VAL A 672 -74.60 -39.67 -39.03
CA VAL A 672 -74.56 -38.44 -38.23
C VAL A 672 -73.10 -38.12 -37.93
N VAL A 673 -72.58 -37.07 -38.56
CA VAL A 673 -71.22 -36.57 -38.28
C VAL A 673 -71.25 -35.84 -36.94
N GLN A 674 -70.46 -36.31 -35.97
CA GLN A 674 -70.30 -35.63 -34.69
C GLN A 674 -69.39 -34.40 -34.86
N SER A 675 -69.77 -33.27 -34.26
CA SER A 675 -68.92 -32.07 -34.24
C SER A 675 -67.71 -32.27 -33.33
N PRO A 676 -66.53 -31.71 -33.67
CA PRO A 676 -65.37 -31.74 -32.79
C PRO A 676 -65.67 -31.12 -31.42
N GLN A 677 -65.15 -31.69 -30.35
CA GLN A 677 -65.22 -31.05 -29.04
C GLN A 677 -64.33 -29.81 -29.00
N SER A 678 -64.80 -28.74 -28.37
CA SER A 678 -64.03 -27.49 -28.28
C SER A 678 -62.66 -27.72 -27.62
N ALA A 679 -61.65 -27.02 -28.15
CA ALA A 679 -60.38 -26.85 -27.46
C ALA A 679 -60.67 -26.18 -26.11
N LYS A 680 -60.21 -26.81 -25.02
CA LYS A 680 -60.38 -26.28 -23.67
C LYS A 680 -59.27 -25.25 -23.43
N PHE A 681 -59.53 -23.99 -23.70
CA PHE A 681 -58.70 -22.92 -23.18
C PHE A 681 -58.91 -22.89 -21.66
N THR A 682 -57.85 -23.07 -20.88
CA THR A 682 -57.95 -22.69 -19.47
C THR A 682 -57.74 -21.20 -19.42
N GLU A 683 -58.66 -20.44 -18.80
CA GLU A 683 -58.41 -19.03 -18.53
C GLU A 683 -57.06 -18.90 -17.82
N PRO A 684 -56.21 -17.94 -18.21
CA PRO A 684 -54.98 -17.69 -17.49
C PRO A 684 -55.35 -17.42 -16.03
N SER A 685 -54.77 -18.17 -15.09
CA SER A 685 -54.84 -17.77 -13.69
C SER A 685 -54.30 -16.35 -13.64
N LYS A 686 -55.10 -15.38 -13.18
CA LYS A 686 -54.63 -14.04 -12.84
C LYS A 686 -53.58 -14.20 -11.73
N ALA A 687 -52.34 -14.47 -12.11
CA ALA A 687 -51.20 -14.15 -11.28
C ALA A 687 -51.14 -12.62 -11.30
N THR A 688 -51.65 -12.00 -10.25
CA THR A 688 -51.47 -10.58 -9.99
C THR A 688 -49.96 -10.36 -9.95
N LEU A 689 -49.39 -9.82 -11.03
CA LEU A 689 -48.06 -9.23 -10.97
C LEU A 689 -48.11 -8.21 -9.81
N PRO A 690 -47.20 -8.25 -8.84
CA PRO A 690 -47.06 -7.14 -7.92
C PRO A 690 -46.82 -5.90 -8.77
N MET A 691 -47.71 -4.91 -8.67
CA MET A 691 -47.46 -3.59 -9.22
C MET A 691 -46.10 -3.13 -8.73
N GLU A 692 -45.23 -2.71 -9.65
CA GLU A 692 -44.04 -1.96 -9.34
C GLU A 692 -44.39 -0.88 -8.33
N SER A 693 -43.80 -0.96 -7.13
CA SER A 693 -43.62 0.23 -6.32
C SER A 693 -42.73 1.15 -7.13
N LYS A 694 -43.34 2.13 -7.80
CA LYS A 694 -42.63 3.33 -8.23
C LYS A 694 -41.76 3.76 -7.06
N THR A 695 -40.45 3.76 -7.29
CA THR A 695 -39.46 4.38 -6.43
C THR A 695 -39.86 5.85 -6.24
N GLY A 696 -40.61 6.09 -5.16
CA GLY A 696 -40.89 7.41 -4.66
C GLY A 696 -39.58 7.99 -4.15
N SER A 697 -39.04 8.94 -4.90
CA SER A 697 -38.16 9.95 -4.33
C SER A 697 -38.92 10.75 -3.27
N SER A 698 -38.69 10.48 -1.99
CA SER A 698 -38.98 11.37 -0.85
C SER A 698 -38.64 10.60 0.42
N SER A 699 -38.02 11.13 1.47
CA SER A 699 -37.44 12.42 1.78
C SER A 699 -36.86 12.24 3.19
N VAL A 700 -35.85 13.03 3.48
CA VAL A 700 -35.43 13.39 4.85
C VAL A 700 -36.63 13.52 5.79
N THR A 701 -36.55 12.89 6.96
CA THR A 701 -37.30 13.25 8.19
C THR A 701 -36.34 12.95 9.36
N ASP A 702 -35.63 13.95 9.88
CA ASP A 702 -36.05 14.90 10.91
C ASP A 702 -36.81 14.26 12.10
N PHE A 703 -36.06 14.00 13.17
CA PHE A 703 -36.59 13.65 14.49
C PHE A 703 -36.69 14.92 15.35
N SER A 704 -37.91 15.47 15.40
CA SER A 704 -38.61 16.08 16.54
C SER A 704 -37.80 16.59 17.75
N THR A 705 -37.89 17.90 18.01
CA THR A 705 -37.86 18.47 19.38
C THR A 705 -39.21 19.08 19.76
N LYS A 706 -39.87 18.49 20.75
CA LYS A 706 -40.79 19.16 21.68
C LYS A 706 -40.76 18.42 23.02
N SER A 707 -39.80 18.84 23.86
CA SER A 707 -39.84 19.03 25.32
C SER A 707 -38.43 18.88 25.87
#